data_AF-A0AAD5DUW0-F1
#
_entry.id   AF-A0AAD5DUW0-F1
#
_cell.length_a   1.000
_cell.length_b   1.000
_cell.length_c   1.000
_cell.angle_alpha   90.00
_cell.angle_beta   90.00
_cell.angle_gamma   90.00
#
_symmetry.space_group_name_H-M   'P 1'
#
loop_
_entity.id
_entity.type
_entity.pdbx_description
1 polymer ?
#
loop_
_entity_poly.entity_id
_entity_poly.type
_entity_poly.pdbx_seq_one_letter_code
_entity_poly.pdbx_strand_id
1 'polypeptide(L)'
;MGAASAPLSPLAARAAFPYTTLACVLLIVGAATYVGVCQRGELAMCPAWTASAARSAAAAAAAARSCPAQLDSQLTRLSYVIKQILGEPQPFLPPDALARGVSTYGSGQRFERLGRKLLDGQPITVAFLGGSITWGRGGYEGGSFTNRFTAWLNATFPHPGHRIINHGLPAVTSALFAACYDKVPEDTDLIILDFAVNDGHVSPTWRDKDGYSFTSGARMGFEQLVRKSLKLQGQPALALLQFFSWNSTRDKIRVEGQEDEPVGPSFFWRTIEDDLGTIAQYYDAPVLSLRNAVYHLLREGRPGFQWNVSVHHVKDLPPEEEQRLKETQFYWDMNHPWDRTGHRAMAELLMAAVSRGVRAAAARELTAPRQQRGSGRGRLVTAALARVPRPLPPLPQLPPPMATDNYEANATSCHMQEEFKGVIGQTKGFAYEARAPQEATFVAQKWGLTAREPGAVATLNVDTALGGLSLEAVQVHLLYLRSWQGMGQARVECASGCSCEETVLDAHWDREATLTDLTTLKVSPHAKCTLHVTLLKPTSSSGHLFSLSGVVVSSVDAKMERGKIGQWEYDKQEALKEAAKKAAAAAAAQGSDGGQQQQGSAAEKGNEAEQSSSGEQQGGGKQAGGSGGRRRGLR
;
A
#
# COMPACT_ATOMS: atom_id res chain seq x y z
N MET A 1 -65.49 -23.15 21.48
CA MET A 1 -65.15 -23.69 22.81
C MET A 1 -63.74 -23.16 23.11
N GLY A 2 -63.53 -21.98 23.73
CA GLY A 2 -64.02 -21.51 25.03
C GLY A 2 -63.19 -22.19 26.14
N ALA A 3 -62.40 -21.57 27.01
CA ALA A 3 -62.24 -20.19 27.49
C ALA A 3 -60.78 -20.05 28.06
N ALA A 4 -60.01 -19.00 27.80
CA ALA A 4 -59.92 -17.69 28.49
C ALA A 4 -59.45 -17.71 29.96
N SER A 5 -58.22 -17.22 30.20
CA SER A 5 -57.90 -16.21 31.25
C SER A 5 -56.42 -15.76 31.14
N ALA A 6 -56.22 -14.47 30.85
CA ALA A 6 -54.97 -13.71 30.90
C ALA A 6 -54.70 -13.19 32.35
N PRO A 7 -53.83 -12.20 32.60
CA PRO A 7 -52.43 -11.95 32.20
C PRO A 7 -51.50 -11.74 33.42
N LEU A 8 -50.18 -11.80 33.28
CA LEU A 8 -49.24 -11.26 34.28
C LEU A 8 -48.08 -10.47 33.64
N SER A 9 -48.20 -9.16 33.78
CA SER A 9 -47.14 -8.14 33.93
C SER A 9 -47.86 -6.99 34.67
N PRO A 10 -47.25 -6.25 35.63
CA PRO A 10 -45.89 -5.72 35.52
C PRO A 10 -45.10 -5.65 36.84
N LEU A 11 -43.77 -5.75 36.80
CA LEU A 11 -42.93 -5.14 37.84
C LEU A 11 -41.84 -4.30 37.18
N ALA A 12 -42.12 -3.01 37.18
CA ALA A 12 -41.22 -1.94 36.83
C ALA A 12 -40.01 -1.95 37.76
N ALA A 13 -38.81 -2.16 37.21
CA ALA A 13 -37.58 -1.70 37.83
C ALA A 13 -37.52 -0.16 37.71
N ARG A 14 -38.21 0.52 38.64
CA ARG A 14 -38.13 1.96 38.81
C ARG A 14 -36.73 2.33 39.30
N ALA A 15 -36.19 3.38 38.68
CA ALA A 15 -34.95 4.06 39.00
C ALA A 15 -34.75 4.30 40.51
N ALA A 16 -33.75 3.63 41.08
CA ALA A 16 -33.16 3.97 42.38
C ALA A 16 -31.75 4.54 42.15
N PHE A 17 -31.66 5.67 41.45
CA PHE A 17 -30.41 6.41 41.26
C PHE A 17 -30.49 7.96 41.35
N PRO A 18 -31.64 8.63 41.56
CA PRO A 18 -31.61 10.09 41.79
C PRO A 18 -31.61 10.51 43.27
N TYR A 19 -32.01 9.65 44.22
CA TYR A 19 -32.21 10.09 45.61
C TYR A 19 -30.91 10.21 46.44
N THR A 20 -29.91 9.36 46.21
CA THR A 20 -28.59 9.48 46.86
C THR A 20 -27.80 10.67 46.34
N THR A 21 -27.89 10.95 45.05
CA THR A 21 -27.24 12.11 44.42
C THR A 21 -27.92 13.42 44.85
N LEU A 22 -29.25 13.46 44.94
CA LEU A 22 -29.98 14.64 45.42
C LEU A 22 -29.74 14.90 46.92
N ALA A 23 -29.65 13.85 47.75
CA ALA A 23 -29.31 13.98 49.17
C ALA A 23 -27.86 14.46 49.38
N CYS A 24 -26.90 13.95 48.60
CA CYS A 24 -25.53 14.45 48.62
C CYS A 24 -25.42 15.90 48.12
N VAL A 25 -26.16 16.27 47.07
CA VAL A 25 -26.19 17.65 46.58
C VAL A 25 -26.85 18.59 47.59
N LEU A 26 -27.95 18.19 48.24
CA LEU A 26 -28.60 18.98 49.29
C LEU A 26 -27.73 19.13 50.55
N LEU A 27 -26.98 18.10 50.93
CA LEU A 27 -25.99 18.16 52.02
C LEU A 27 -24.81 19.08 51.68
N ILE A 28 -24.31 19.04 50.44
CA ILE A 28 -23.22 19.90 49.98
C ILE A 28 -23.68 21.36 49.85
N VAL A 29 -24.89 21.59 49.31
CA VAL A 29 -25.49 22.92 49.19
C VAL A 29 -25.85 23.49 50.56
N GLY A 30 -26.37 22.67 51.48
CA GLY A 30 -26.66 23.02 52.88
C GLY A 30 -25.39 23.37 53.66
N ALA A 31 -24.29 22.62 53.47
CA ALA A 31 -23.00 22.93 54.07
C ALA A 31 -22.38 24.21 53.48
N ALA A 32 -22.51 24.44 52.17
CA ALA A 32 -22.01 25.64 51.52
C ALA A 32 -22.79 26.90 51.92
N THR A 33 -24.12 26.80 52.09
CA THR A 33 -24.95 27.90 52.60
C THR A 33 -24.67 28.19 54.08
N TYR A 34 -24.52 27.17 54.93
CA TYR A 34 -24.13 27.34 56.34
C TYR A 34 -22.76 28.02 56.49
N VAL A 35 -21.76 27.62 55.69
CA VAL A 35 -20.43 28.27 55.65
C VAL A 35 -20.51 29.71 55.14
N GLY A 36 -21.34 29.97 54.13
CA GLY A 36 -21.56 31.32 53.58
C GLY A 36 -22.26 32.28 54.56
N VAL A 37 -23.17 31.78 55.39
CA VAL A 37 -23.85 32.57 56.44
C VAL A 37 -22.89 32.86 57.61
N CYS A 38 -22.05 31.89 57.99
CA CYS A 38 -20.97 32.14 58.96
C CYS A 38 -19.94 33.17 58.49
N GLN A 39 -19.69 33.28 57.17
CA GLN A 39 -18.76 34.28 56.60
C GLN A 39 -19.30 35.71 56.59
N ARG A 40 -20.63 35.90 56.64
CA ARG A 40 -21.27 37.23 56.67
C ARG A 40 -21.46 37.79 58.08
N GLY A 41 -21.13 37.02 59.13
CA GLY A 41 -21.21 37.45 60.53
C GLY A 41 -22.63 37.53 61.09
N GLU A 42 -23.61 36.89 60.44
CA GLU A 42 -25.03 36.98 60.80
C GLU A 42 -25.47 35.96 61.88
N LEU A 43 -24.54 35.12 62.38
CA LEU A 43 -24.77 34.17 63.47
C LEU A 43 -23.75 34.35 64.59
N ALA A 44 -24.23 34.37 65.83
CA ALA A 44 -23.41 34.68 67.02
C ALA A 44 -22.43 33.57 67.44
N MET A 45 -22.48 32.37 66.85
CA MET A 45 -21.62 31.25 67.22
C MET A 45 -21.26 30.38 66.01
N CYS A 46 -20.04 30.56 65.46
CA CYS A 46 -19.47 29.68 64.44
C CYS A 46 -18.24 28.94 65.00
N PRO A 47 -18.15 27.60 64.90
CA PRO A 47 -17.05 26.83 65.47
C PRO A 47 -15.71 27.05 64.73
N ALA A 48 -14.59 27.03 65.48
CA ALA A 48 -13.23 27.36 65.02
C ALA A 48 -12.68 26.47 63.88
N TRP A 49 -13.29 25.31 63.60
CA TRP A 49 -12.86 24.40 62.53
C TRP A 49 -13.24 24.89 61.11
N THR A 50 -14.13 25.88 61.00
CA THR A 50 -14.57 26.47 59.72
C THR A 50 -13.43 27.16 58.95
N ALA A 51 -12.43 27.72 59.65
CA ALA A 51 -11.27 28.34 59.02
C ALA A 51 -10.30 27.33 58.37
N SER A 52 -10.19 26.13 58.93
CA SER A 52 -9.35 25.05 58.36
C SER A 52 -10.03 24.38 57.17
N ALA A 53 -11.34 24.12 57.28
CA ALA A 53 -12.13 23.56 56.18
C ALA A 53 -12.21 24.52 54.97
N ALA A 54 -12.27 25.84 55.19
CA ALA A 54 -12.28 26.84 54.13
C ALA A 54 -10.96 26.88 53.33
N ARG A 55 -9.80 26.68 53.96
CA ARG A 55 -8.51 26.62 53.26
C ARG A 55 -8.38 25.35 52.42
N SER A 56 -8.86 24.22 52.92
CA SER A 56 -8.87 22.95 52.19
C SER A 56 -9.87 22.96 51.03
N ALA A 57 -11.05 23.57 51.19
CA ALA A 57 -12.05 23.71 50.13
C ALA A 57 -11.60 24.70 49.04
N ALA A 58 -10.96 25.82 49.42
CA ALA A 58 -10.38 26.77 48.46
C ALA A 58 -9.20 26.15 47.67
N ALA A 59 -8.35 25.35 48.33
CA ALA A 59 -7.28 24.62 47.66
C ALA A 59 -7.81 23.51 46.73
N ALA A 60 -8.87 22.81 47.13
CA ALA A 60 -9.54 21.80 46.30
C ALA A 60 -10.28 22.44 45.10
N ALA A 61 -10.92 23.60 45.30
CA ALA A 61 -11.56 24.36 44.22
C ALA A 61 -10.53 24.98 43.25
N ALA A 62 -9.37 25.43 43.75
CA ALA A 62 -8.26 25.87 42.92
C ALA A 62 -7.66 24.72 42.11
N ALA A 63 -7.45 23.55 42.73
CA ALA A 63 -6.98 22.33 42.07
C ALA A 63 -7.99 21.81 41.02
N ALA A 64 -9.29 21.87 41.32
CA ALA A 64 -10.37 21.48 40.41
C ALA A 64 -10.59 22.47 39.26
N ARG A 65 -10.16 23.74 39.38
CA ARG A 65 -10.13 24.73 38.29
C ARG A 65 -8.87 24.63 37.44
N SER A 66 -7.74 24.26 38.03
CA SER A 66 -6.49 24.04 37.30
C SER A 66 -6.44 22.71 36.56
N CYS A 67 -7.16 21.67 37.02
CA CYS A 67 -7.16 20.35 36.37
C CYS A 67 -7.75 20.36 34.96
N PRO A 68 -8.94 20.94 34.71
CA PRO A 68 -9.51 21.06 33.36
C PRO A 68 -8.62 21.92 32.47
N ALA A 69 -8.11 23.04 32.96
CA ALA A 69 -7.22 23.93 32.19
C ALA A 69 -5.86 23.30 31.88
N GLN A 70 -5.29 22.50 32.78
CA GLN A 70 -4.07 21.73 32.50
C GLN A 70 -4.31 20.58 31.56
N LEU A 71 -5.43 19.84 31.70
CA LEU A 71 -5.81 18.76 30.78
C LEU A 71 -6.06 19.32 29.38
N ASP A 72 -6.78 20.45 29.28
CA ASP A 72 -7.09 21.13 28.03
C ASP A 72 -5.84 21.76 27.41
N SER A 73 -4.94 22.35 28.21
CA SER A 73 -3.64 22.83 27.71
C SER A 73 -2.72 21.70 27.25
N GLN A 74 -2.78 20.52 27.88
CA GLN A 74 -1.98 19.36 27.47
C GLN A 74 -2.57 18.67 26.24
N LEU A 75 -3.90 18.58 26.12
CA LEU A 75 -4.59 18.11 24.92
C LEU A 75 -4.42 19.09 23.75
N THR A 76 -4.39 20.39 24.03
CA THR A 76 -4.12 21.44 23.03
C THR A 76 -2.65 21.44 22.61
N ARG A 77 -1.70 21.24 23.55
CA ARG A 77 -0.29 21.02 23.20
C ARG A 77 -0.10 19.73 22.42
N LEU A 78 -0.82 18.66 22.76
CA LEU A 78 -0.77 17.40 22.05
C LEU A 78 -1.36 17.55 20.66
N SER A 79 -2.51 18.23 20.51
CA SER A 79 -3.11 18.63 19.24
C SER A 79 -2.15 19.49 18.42
N TYR A 80 -1.44 20.42 19.05
CA TYR A 80 -0.45 21.30 18.41
C TYR A 80 0.81 20.54 18.00
N VAL A 81 1.35 19.66 18.85
CA VAL A 81 2.50 18.81 18.56
C VAL A 81 2.14 17.76 17.51
N ILE A 82 0.94 17.17 17.55
CA ILE A 82 0.39 16.29 16.51
C ILE A 82 0.23 17.07 15.20
N LYS A 83 -0.28 18.31 15.23
CA LYS A 83 -0.39 19.17 14.03
C LYS A 83 0.97 19.63 13.50
N GLN A 84 1.97 19.80 14.36
CA GLN A 84 3.33 20.20 13.99
C GLN A 84 4.16 19.00 13.47
N ILE A 85 3.94 17.81 14.02
CA ILE A 85 4.59 16.55 13.59
C ILE A 85 3.95 16.05 12.30
N LEU A 86 2.62 15.98 12.25
CA LEU A 86 1.83 15.49 11.10
C LEU A 86 1.54 16.60 10.09
N GLY A 87 2.45 17.55 9.84
CA GLY A 87 2.19 18.72 9.01
C GLY A 87 1.41 18.38 7.74
N GLU A 88 0.19 18.88 7.60
CA GLU A 88 -0.65 18.55 6.44
C GLU A 88 -1.08 19.85 5.74
N PRO A 89 -0.48 20.16 4.57
CA PRO A 89 -1.30 20.57 3.42
C PRO A 89 -2.56 19.70 3.35
N GLN A 90 -3.71 20.30 3.02
CA GLN A 90 -5.01 19.62 2.98
C GLN A 90 -4.91 18.24 2.29
N PRO A 91 -5.36 17.14 2.94
CA PRO A 91 -5.33 15.80 2.34
C PRO A 91 -6.16 15.78 1.06
N PHE A 92 -5.72 15.01 0.07
CA PHE A 92 -6.45 14.82 -1.18
C PHE A 92 -7.72 14.00 -0.97
N LEU A 93 -7.65 12.97 -0.12
CA LEU A 93 -8.83 12.24 0.30
C LEU A 93 -9.66 13.09 1.26
N PRO A 94 -10.96 13.31 0.96
CA PRO A 94 -11.89 13.88 1.92
C PRO A 94 -11.89 13.09 3.24
N PRO A 95 -12.13 13.73 4.40
CA PRO A 95 -12.10 13.05 5.70
C PRO A 95 -13.03 11.83 5.80
N ASP A 96 -14.21 11.89 5.16
CA ASP A 96 -15.15 10.77 5.10
C ASP A 96 -14.66 9.63 4.20
N ALA A 97 -13.96 9.96 3.11
CA ALA A 97 -13.32 8.97 2.24
C ALA A 97 -12.15 8.28 2.95
N LEU A 98 -11.32 9.05 3.66
CA LEU A 98 -10.23 8.51 4.48
C LEU A 98 -10.77 7.57 5.58
N ALA A 99 -11.87 7.95 6.24
CA ALA A 99 -12.51 7.13 7.25
C ALA A 99 -13.10 5.83 6.67
N ARG A 100 -13.81 5.90 5.53
CA ARG A 100 -14.33 4.71 4.84
C ARG A 100 -13.23 3.78 4.33
N GLY A 101 -12.08 4.33 3.96
CA GLY A 101 -10.95 3.56 3.46
C GLY A 101 -10.36 2.58 4.47
N VAL A 102 -10.68 2.70 5.76
CA VAL A 102 -10.29 1.71 6.76
C VAL A 102 -11.43 0.69 6.92
N SER A 103 -11.37 -0.42 6.18
CA SER A 103 -12.39 -1.48 6.23
C SER A 103 -12.42 -2.17 7.59
N THR A 104 -11.23 -2.47 8.10
CA THR A 104 -11.01 -2.90 9.49
C THR A 104 -9.66 -2.36 9.94
N TYR A 105 -9.54 -2.05 11.23
CA TYR A 105 -8.26 -1.65 11.82
C TYR A 105 -7.69 -2.71 12.78
N GLY A 106 -8.50 -3.72 13.14
CA GLY A 106 -8.14 -4.63 14.22
C GLY A 106 -7.90 -3.91 15.56
N SER A 107 -7.09 -4.53 16.41
CA SER A 107 -6.69 -4.01 17.72
C SER A 107 -5.72 -2.82 17.62
N GLY A 108 -4.95 -2.75 16.52
CA GLY A 108 -3.93 -1.73 16.31
C GLY A 108 -2.68 -1.86 17.20
N GLN A 109 -2.53 -2.92 17.99
CA GLN A 109 -1.42 -3.06 18.95
C GLN A 109 -0.03 -3.01 18.29
N ARG A 110 0.11 -3.61 17.10
CA ARG A 110 1.38 -3.56 16.35
C ARG A 110 1.68 -2.17 15.81
N PHE A 111 0.66 -1.44 15.35
CA PHE A 111 0.80 -0.04 14.94
C PHE A 111 1.08 0.90 16.14
N GLU A 112 0.55 0.61 17.32
CA GLU A 112 0.90 1.31 18.57
C GLU A 112 2.39 1.11 18.91
N ARG A 113 2.90 -0.13 18.78
CA ARG A 113 4.34 -0.44 18.97
C ARG A 113 5.22 0.31 17.98
N LEU A 114 4.86 0.30 16.70
CA LEU A 114 5.53 1.10 15.66
C LEU A 114 5.50 2.59 16.01
N GLY A 115 4.34 3.10 16.41
CA GLY A 115 4.16 4.49 16.83
C GLY A 115 5.05 4.87 18.01
N ARG A 116 5.19 3.98 19.01
CA ARG A 116 6.10 4.18 20.14
C ARG A 116 7.57 4.24 19.69
N LYS A 117 7.98 3.36 18.77
CA LYS A 117 9.34 3.36 18.19
C LYS A 117 9.65 4.69 17.48
N LEU A 118 8.69 5.20 16.70
CA LEU A 118 8.79 6.49 16.02
C LEU A 118 8.83 7.68 17.00
N LEU A 119 7.98 7.68 18.04
CA LEU A 119 7.98 8.72 19.08
C LEU A 119 9.27 8.73 19.91
N ASP A 120 9.92 7.57 20.05
CA ASP A 120 11.23 7.43 20.69
C ASP A 120 12.40 7.83 19.77
N GLY A 121 12.11 8.28 18.54
CA GLY A 121 13.13 8.71 17.58
C GLY A 121 14.01 7.58 17.06
N GLN A 122 13.55 6.33 17.14
CA GLN A 122 14.32 5.17 16.68
C GLN A 122 14.15 4.94 15.17
N PRO A 123 15.17 4.40 14.48
CA PRO A 123 15.04 4.01 13.08
C PRO A 123 14.03 2.88 12.92
N ILE A 124 13.22 2.95 11.86
CA ILE A 124 12.41 1.82 11.41
C ILE A 124 12.87 1.27 10.07
N THR A 125 12.62 -0.02 9.86
CA THR A 125 12.70 -0.69 8.55
C THR A 125 11.29 -0.91 8.02
N VAL A 126 10.99 -0.41 6.82
CA VAL A 126 9.69 -0.56 6.13
C VAL A 126 9.88 -1.40 4.88
N ALA A 127 9.08 -2.45 4.72
CA ALA A 127 9.05 -3.28 3.53
C ALA A 127 7.69 -3.17 2.82
N PHE A 128 7.71 -2.80 1.54
CA PHE A 128 6.55 -2.83 0.66
C PHE A 128 6.61 -4.08 -0.22
N LEU A 129 5.58 -4.92 -0.16
CA LEU A 129 5.43 -6.12 -0.97
C LEU A 129 4.16 -5.99 -1.80
N GLY A 130 4.29 -6.13 -3.12
CA GLY A 130 3.15 -5.99 -4.01
C GLY A 130 3.51 -6.08 -5.47
N GLY A 131 2.51 -5.82 -6.30
CA GLY A 131 2.63 -5.88 -7.76
C GLY A 131 3.27 -4.64 -8.42
N SER A 132 2.80 -4.36 -9.64
CA SER A 132 3.27 -3.23 -10.46
C SER A 132 2.95 -1.86 -9.86
N ILE A 133 1.95 -1.77 -9.00
CA ILE A 133 1.55 -0.54 -8.32
C ILE A 133 2.54 -0.21 -7.21
N THR A 134 2.85 -1.18 -6.36
CA THR A 134 3.95 -1.11 -5.38
C THR A 134 5.28 -0.83 -6.05
N TRP A 135 5.55 -1.43 -7.22
CA TRP A 135 6.72 -1.12 -8.03
C TRP A 135 6.79 0.38 -8.41
N GLY A 136 5.64 1.04 -8.57
CA GLY A 136 5.55 2.49 -8.82
C GLY A 136 4.94 2.88 -10.16
N ARG A 137 4.33 1.93 -10.89
CA ARG A 137 3.70 2.21 -12.19
C ARG A 137 2.62 3.29 -12.03
N GLY A 138 2.72 4.35 -12.84
CA GLY A 138 1.80 5.49 -12.79
C GLY A 138 2.22 6.64 -11.88
N GLY A 139 3.29 6.49 -11.09
CA GLY A 139 3.84 7.53 -10.18
C GLY A 139 5.01 8.31 -10.78
N TYR A 140 4.79 9.04 -11.89
CA TYR A 140 5.86 9.67 -12.68
C TYR A 140 6.18 11.14 -12.39
N GLU A 141 5.33 11.86 -11.67
CA GLU A 141 5.48 13.29 -11.38
C GLU A 141 5.80 13.55 -9.89
N GLY A 142 4.81 13.39 -9.00
CA GLY A 142 4.97 13.51 -7.55
C GLY A 142 5.37 12.21 -6.86
N GLY A 143 5.53 11.12 -7.62
CA GLY A 143 6.03 9.83 -7.17
C GLY A 143 4.94 8.82 -6.83
N SER A 144 5.35 7.56 -6.72
CA SER A 144 4.48 6.47 -6.29
C SER A 144 4.07 6.59 -4.82
N PHE A 145 3.07 5.82 -4.39
CA PHE A 145 2.63 5.84 -2.99
C PHE A 145 3.76 5.46 -2.02
N THR A 146 4.70 4.60 -2.42
CA THR A 146 5.88 4.24 -1.62
C THR A 146 6.82 5.44 -1.46
N ASN A 147 7.05 6.22 -2.52
CA ASN A 147 7.86 7.44 -2.46
C ASN A 147 7.19 8.51 -1.59
N ARG A 148 5.88 8.68 -1.75
CA ARG A 148 5.09 9.66 -0.98
C ARG A 148 5.07 9.32 0.51
N PHE A 149 4.85 8.05 0.85
CA PHE A 149 4.94 7.58 2.23
C PHE A 149 6.35 7.79 2.81
N THR A 150 7.39 7.49 2.02
CA THR A 150 8.78 7.68 2.44
C THR A 150 9.10 9.16 2.72
N ALA A 151 8.66 10.06 1.85
CA ALA A 151 8.84 11.49 2.03
C ALA A 151 8.14 11.99 3.29
N TRP A 152 6.89 11.56 3.51
CA TRP A 152 6.14 11.86 4.72
C TRP A 152 6.83 11.32 5.98
N LEU A 153 7.23 10.04 5.98
CA LEU A 153 7.88 9.41 7.13
C LEU A 153 9.15 10.18 7.53
N ASN A 154 10.00 10.51 6.56
CA ASN A 154 11.25 11.24 6.83
C ASN A 154 11.02 12.69 7.26
N ALA A 155 9.93 13.33 6.81
CA ALA A 155 9.57 14.68 7.22
C ALA A 155 8.97 14.71 8.64
N THR A 156 8.11 13.73 8.96
CA THR A 156 7.38 13.64 10.22
C THR A 156 8.21 13.04 11.35
N PHE A 157 9.03 12.02 11.06
CA PHE A 157 9.90 11.33 12.01
C PHE A 157 11.33 11.24 11.45
N PRO A 158 12.09 12.35 11.42
CA PRO A 158 13.39 12.38 10.77
C PRO A 158 14.40 11.48 11.50
N HIS A 159 14.92 10.47 10.80
CA HIS A 159 16.03 9.65 11.29
C HIS A 159 16.88 9.12 10.12
N PRO A 160 18.23 9.29 10.13
CA PRO A 160 19.08 8.88 9.01
C PRO A 160 19.10 7.36 8.78
N GLY A 161 18.87 6.59 9.85
CA GLY A 161 18.82 5.13 9.84
C GLY A 161 17.51 4.50 9.35
N HIS A 162 16.52 5.29 8.89
CA HIS A 162 15.32 4.70 8.26
C HIS A 162 15.69 3.91 7.00
N ARG A 163 15.25 2.65 6.95
CA ARG A 163 15.42 1.76 5.79
C ARG A 163 14.06 1.56 5.15
N ILE A 164 13.93 1.96 3.88
CA ILE A 164 12.70 1.74 3.11
C ILE A 164 13.04 0.83 1.94
N ILE A 165 12.36 -0.31 1.88
CA ILE A 165 12.65 -1.37 0.95
C ILE A 165 11.37 -1.61 0.15
N ASN A 166 11.47 -1.40 -1.17
CA ASN A 166 10.39 -1.66 -2.10
C ASN A 166 10.69 -2.97 -2.83
N HIS A 167 9.93 -4.02 -2.52
CA HIS A 167 10.01 -5.31 -3.19
C HIS A 167 8.95 -5.45 -4.30
N GLY A 168 8.40 -4.35 -4.83
CA GLY A 168 7.38 -4.39 -5.87
C GLY A 168 7.82 -5.16 -7.13
N LEU A 169 7.07 -6.20 -7.50
CA LEU A 169 7.33 -7.01 -8.68
C LEU A 169 6.12 -6.97 -9.63
N PRO A 170 6.23 -6.40 -10.83
CA PRO A 170 5.08 -6.25 -11.70
C PRO A 170 4.42 -7.59 -12.05
N ALA A 171 3.08 -7.61 -11.94
CA ALA A 171 2.20 -8.74 -12.29
C ALA A 171 2.40 -10.03 -11.47
N VAL A 172 3.10 -9.93 -10.34
CA VAL A 172 3.32 -11.05 -9.42
C VAL A 172 2.21 -11.12 -8.36
N THR A 173 1.74 -12.33 -8.06
CA THR A 173 0.75 -12.61 -7.00
C THR A 173 1.41 -12.75 -5.63
N SER A 174 0.60 -12.68 -4.58
CA SER A 174 1.06 -12.89 -3.20
C SER A 174 1.67 -14.28 -2.96
N ALA A 175 1.20 -15.31 -3.65
CA ALA A 175 1.70 -16.67 -3.50
C ALA A 175 3.17 -16.81 -3.94
N LEU A 176 3.61 -16.05 -4.96
CA LEU A 176 5.02 -16.01 -5.33
C LEU A 176 5.86 -15.27 -4.27
N PHE A 177 5.33 -14.21 -3.66
CA PHE A 177 6.01 -13.53 -2.54
C PHE A 177 6.10 -14.42 -1.29
N ALA A 178 5.09 -15.25 -1.03
CA ALA A 178 5.18 -16.25 0.04
C ALA A 178 6.34 -17.23 -0.22
N ALA A 179 6.54 -17.63 -1.48
CA ALA A 179 7.63 -18.51 -1.90
C ALA A 179 9.00 -17.81 -2.02
N CYS A 180 9.03 -16.48 -2.12
CA CYS A 180 10.25 -15.68 -2.29
C CYS A 180 10.46 -14.70 -1.13
N TYR A 181 10.09 -15.12 0.08
CA TYR A 181 10.02 -14.23 1.23
C TYR A 181 11.39 -13.87 1.84
N ASP A 182 12.43 -14.66 1.54
CA ASP A 182 13.76 -14.56 2.16
C ASP A 182 14.48 -13.22 1.92
N LYS A 183 13.92 -12.35 1.08
CA LYS A 183 14.42 -10.99 0.83
C LYS A 183 13.91 -9.94 1.83
N VAL A 184 12.87 -10.26 2.59
CA VAL A 184 12.36 -9.35 3.62
C VAL A 184 13.27 -9.42 4.85
N PRO A 185 13.88 -8.30 5.30
CA PRO A 185 14.76 -8.34 6.45
C PRO A 185 14.04 -8.73 7.75
N GLU A 186 14.68 -9.55 8.58
CA GLU A 186 14.20 -9.94 9.91
C GLU A 186 13.96 -8.76 10.87
N ASP A 187 14.65 -7.63 10.65
CA ASP A 187 14.50 -6.41 11.43
C ASP A 187 13.41 -5.47 10.91
N THR A 188 12.53 -5.93 10.02
CA THR A 188 11.41 -5.14 9.49
C THR A 188 10.43 -4.77 10.62
N ASP A 189 10.02 -3.50 10.66
CA ASP A 189 9.07 -2.95 11.64
C ASP A 189 7.68 -2.70 11.06
N LEU A 190 7.59 -2.46 9.74
CA LEU A 190 6.34 -2.21 9.03
C LEU A 190 6.34 -2.94 7.68
N ILE A 191 5.32 -3.76 7.45
CA ILE A 191 5.08 -4.49 6.21
C ILE A 191 3.78 -4.03 5.59
N ILE A 192 3.84 -3.66 4.31
CA ILE A 192 2.66 -3.27 3.51
C ILE A 192 2.45 -4.30 2.41
N LEU A 193 1.24 -4.86 2.32
CA LEU A 193 0.86 -5.86 1.32
C LEU A 193 -0.16 -5.26 0.33
N ASP A 194 0.19 -5.24 -0.96
CA ASP A 194 -0.62 -4.71 -2.07
C ASP A 194 -0.72 -5.75 -3.21
N PHE A 195 -1.76 -6.60 -3.13
CA PHE A 195 -1.97 -7.73 -4.04
C PHE A 195 -3.39 -7.84 -4.59
N ALA A 196 -4.28 -6.90 -4.24
CA ALA A 196 -5.70 -7.02 -4.55
C ALA A 196 -6.01 -7.08 -6.06
N VAL A 197 -5.20 -6.39 -6.88
CA VAL A 197 -5.29 -6.46 -8.34
C VAL A 197 -4.60 -7.71 -8.90
N ASN A 198 -3.49 -8.15 -8.30
CA ASN A 198 -2.69 -9.25 -8.85
C ASN A 198 -3.25 -10.63 -8.51
N ASP A 199 -3.88 -10.79 -7.35
CA ASP A 199 -4.47 -12.06 -6.92
C ASP A 199 -5.83 -12.34 -7.61
N GLY A 200 -6.24 -11.47 -8.54
CA GLY A 200 -7.29 -11.71 -9.53
C GLY A 200 -8.49 -10.78 -9.41
N HIS A 201 -9.59 -11.15 -10.07
CA HIS A 201 -10.88 -10.45 -10.03
C HIS A 201 -12.03 -11.45 -9.95
N VAL A 202 -13.12 -11.07 -9.28
CA VAL A 202 -14.36 -11.87 -9.26
C VAL A 202 -15.18 -11.49 -10.49
N SER A 203 -15.26 -12.36 -11.50
CA SER A 203 -16.09 -12.10 -12.68
C SER A 203 -17.35 -12.99 -12.72
N PRO A 204 -18.54 -12.46 -13.07
CA PRO A 204 -19.79 -13.25 -13.08
C PRO A 204 -19.84 -14.31 -14.18
N THR A 205 -19.19 -14.09 -15.32
CA THR A 205 -19.04 -15.12 -16.38
C THR A 205 -17.97 -16.16 -16.05
N TRP A 206 -17.21 -15.93 -14.98
CA TRP A 206 -16.11 -16.77 -14.50
C TRP A 206 -16.36 -17.27 -13.06
N ARG A 207 -17.62 -17.27 -12.62
CA ARG A 207 -18.02 -17.78 -11.30
C ARG A 207 -17.60 -19.23 -11.03
N ASP A 208 -17.18 -19.96 -12.07
CA ASP A 208 -17.00 -21.41 -12.03
C ASP A 208 -15.58 -21.92 -12.36
N LYS A 209 -14.51 -21.09 -12.36
CA LYS A 209 -13.14 -21.65 -12.46
C LYS A 209 -12.31 -21.65 -11.19
N ASP A 210 -12.47 -20.69 -10.27
CA ASP A 210 -11.71 -20.70 -9.01
C ASP A 210 -12.54 -20.33 -7.74
N GLY A 211 -13.74 -19.75 -7.88
CA GLY A 211 -14.65 -19.45 -6.75
C GLY A 211 -14.06 -18.56 -5.63
N TYR A 212 -14.89 -18.18 -4.67
CA TYR A 212 -14.42 -17.69 -3.37
C TYR A 212 -13.90 -18.91 -2.58
N SER A 213 -12.62 -19.25 -2.76
CA SER A 213 -12.02 -20.40 -2.09
C SER A 213 -10.76 -19.99 -1.33
N PHE A 214 -10.86 -20.03 0.00
CA PHE A 214 -9.72 -19.86 0.91
C PHE A 214 -8.73 -21.03 0.84
N THR A 215 -9.12 -22.15 0.25
CA THR A 215 -8.27 -23.33 0.02
C THR A 215 -7.71 -23.38 -1.40
N SER A 216 -7.89 -22.33 -2.20
CA SER A 216 -7.16 -22.18 -3.47
C SER A 216 -5.69 -21.86 -3.20
N GLY A 217 -4.79 -22.29 -4.10
CA GLY A 217 -3.35 -22.04 -3.96
C GLY A 217 -3.01 -20.55 -3.81
N ALA A 218 -3.74 -19.66 -4.48
CA ALA A 218 -3.57 -18.22 -4.36
C ALA A 218 -3.90 -17.69 -2.95
N ARG A 219 -5.03 -18.10 -2.35
CA ARG A 219 -5.46 -17.63 -1.02
C ARG A 219 -4.63 -18.26 0.08
N MET A 220 -4.27 -19.53 -0.09
CA MET A 220 -3.32 -20.20 0.79
C MET A 220 -1.95 -19.52 0.77
N GLY A 221 -1.46 -19.15 -0.42
CA GLY A 221 -0.22 -18.38 -0.56
C GLY A 221 -0.29 -16.99 0.08
N PHE A 222 -1.40 -16.26 -0.09
CA PHE A 222 -1.58 -14.99 0.60
C PHE A 222 -1.54 -15.14 2.12
N GLU A 223 -2.24 -16.15 2.66
CA GLU A 223 -2.20 -16.44 4.09
C GLU A 223 -0.77 -16.80 4.55
N GLN A 224 -0.05 -17.66 3.82
CA GLN A 224 1.34 -17.99 4.15
C GLN A 224 2.22 -16.74 4.17
N LEU A 225 2.02 -15.80 3.25
CA LEU A 225 2.72 -14.51 3.23
C LEU A 225 2.43 -13.67 4.47
N VAL A 226 1.16 -13.55 4.89
CA VAL A 226 0.77 -12.85 6.13
C VAL A 226 1.44 -13.50 7.33
N ARG A 227 1.38 -14.84 7.43
CA ARG A 227 1.95 -15.59 8.55
C ARG A 227 3.47 -15.45 8.64
N LYS A 228 4.21 -15.64 7.53
CA LYS A 228 5.66 -15.40 7.44
C LYS A 228 6.01 -13.99 7.93
N SER A 229 5.25 -13.00 7.50
CA SER A 229 5.44 -11.60 7.91
C SER A 229 5.22 -11.35 9.40
N LEU A 230 4.23 -12.00 10.01
CA LEU A 230 3.94 -11.85 11.44
C LEU A 230 4.87 -12.68 12.34
N LYS A 231 5.59 -13.66 11.78
CA LYS A 231 6.60 -14.47 12.47
C LYS A 231 7.99 -13.83 12.56
N LEU A 232 8.27 -12.78 11.79
CA LEU A 232 9.54 -12.07 11.87
C LEU A 232 9.88 -11.67 13.31
N GLN A 233 11.16 -11.73 13.66
CA GLN A 233 11.63 -11.51 15.04
C GLN A 233 11.18 -10.15 15.60
N GLY A 234 11.15 -9.12 14.76
CA GLY A 234 10.72 -7.76 15.12
C GLY A 234 9.22 -7.61 15.46
N GLN A 235 8.40 -8.64 15.21
CA GLN A 235 6.93 -8.59 15.34
C GLN A 235 6.34 -7.34 14.65
N PRO A 236 6.57 -7.16 13.33
CA PRO A 236 6.24 -5.93 12.61
C PRO A 236 4.76 -5.58 12.70
N ALA A 237 4.45 -4.30 12.50
CA ALA A 237 3.14 -3.88 12.04
C ALA A 237 2.93 -4.36 10.60
N LEU A 238 1.75 -4.89 10.31
CA LEU A 238 1.37 -5.36 8.98
C LEU A 238 0.07 -4.70 8.58
N ALA A 239 -0.01 -4.14 7.38
CA ALA A 239 -1.25 -3.63 6.81
C ALA A 239 -1.43 -4.09 5.37
N LEU A 240 -2.68 -4.38 5.02
CA LEU A 240 -3.10 -4.57 3.65
C LEU A 240 -3.45 -3.19 3.06
N LEU A 241 -2.81 -2.82 1.96
CA LEU A 241 -3.17 -1.66 1.16
C LEU A 241 -3.77 -2.16 -0.15
N GLN A 242 -5.08 -2.13 -0.25
CA GLN A 242 -5.84 -2.74 -1.34
C GLN A 242 -6.20 -1.66 -2.36
N PHE A 243 -5.60 -1.75 -3.55
CA PHE A 243 -6.02 -0.99 -4.72
C PHE A 243 -7.01 -1.80 -5.57
N PHE A 244 -7.89 -1.14 -6.29
CA PHE A 244 -8.77 -1.80 -7.24
C PHE A 244 -8.78 -1.10 -8.61
N SER A 245 -8.84 -1.91 -9.68
CA SER A 245 -9.05 -1.42 -11.04
C SER A 245 -10.54 -1.19 -11.30
N TRP A 246 -10.92 0.04 -11.62
CA TRP A 246 -12.30 0.37 -11.98
C TRP A 246 -12.76 -0.44 -13.19
N ASN A 247 -11.91 -0.56 -14.21
CA ASN A 247 -12.27 -1.29 -15.42
C ASN A 247 -12.37 -2.81 -15.21
N SER A 248 -11.55 -3.38 -14.34
CA SER A 248 -11.65 -4.81 -14.01
C SER A 248 -12.95 -5.18 -13.28
N THR A 249 -13.58 -4.23 -12.62
CA THR A 249 -14.88 -4.44 -11.94
C THR A 249 -16.09 -4.29 -12.87
N ARG A 250 -15.90 -4.07 -14.16
CA ARG A 250 -16.98 -3.91 -15.16
C ARG A 250 -17.28 -5.23 -15.87
N ASP A 251 -18.36 -5.28 -16.63
CA ASP A 251 -18.57 -6.39 -17.58
C ASP A 251 -17.54 -6.30 -18.70
N LYS A 252 -17.26 -7.40 -19.39
CA LYS A 252 -16.31 -7.44 -20.50
C LYS A 252 -16.96 -8.07 -21.73
N ILE A 253 -16.73 -7.48 -22.90
CA ILE A 253 -17.07 -8.10 -24.19
C ILE A 253 -15.81 -8.75 -24.74
N ARG A 254 -15.92 -10.04 -25.03
CA ARG A 254 -14.87 -10.79 -25.71
C ARG A 254 -15.09 -10.71 -27.22
N VAL A 255 -14.11 -10.17 -27.92
CA VAL A 255 -14.03 -10.20 -29.37
C VAL A 255 -12.85 -11.09 -29.73
N GLU A 256 -13.06 -12.06 -30.62
CA GLU A 256 -12.01 -13.00 -31.03
C GLU A 256 -10.82 -12.24 -31.65
N GLY A 257 -9.61 -12.54 -31.18
CA GLY A 257 -8.39 -11.85 -31.61
C GLY A 257 -8.16 -10.46 -30.98
N GLN A 258 -8.99 -10.01 -30.04
CA GLN A 258 -8.82 -8.74 -29.33
C GLN A 258 -8.77 -8.92 -27.81
N GLU A 259 -8.22 -7.93 -27.10
CA GLU A 259 -8.30 -7.90 -25.64
C GLU A 259 -9.75 -7.65 -25.20
N ASP A 260 -10.13 -8.23 -24.06
CA ASP A 260 -11.47 -8.07 -23.51
C ASP A 260 -11.73 -6.60 -23.16
N GLU A 261 -12.74 -6.01 -23.80
CA GLU A 261 -13.08 -4.59 -23.63
C GLU A 261 -14.10 -4.41 -22.49
N PRO A 262 -13.84 -3.50 -21.51
CA PRO A 262 -14.75 -3.27 -20.40
C PRO A 262 -15.99 -2.46 -20.83
N VAL A 263 -17.18 -2.98 -20.51
CA VAL A 263 -18.47 -2.38 -20.84
C VAL A 263 -19.38 -2.24 -19.62
N GLY A 264 -20.37 -1.36 -19.73
CA GLY A 264 -21.36 -1.16 -18.66
C GLY A 264 -20.78 -0.52 -17.39
N PRO A 265 -21.52 -0.56 -16.27
CA PRO A 265 -21.11 0.03 -15.00
C PRO A 265 -20.05 -0.81 -14.29
N SER A 266 -19.31 -0.17 -13.38
CA SER A 266 -18.47 -0.85 -12.38
C SER A 266 -19.32 -1.43 -11.26
N PHE A 267 -18.87 -2.54 -10.69
CA PHE A 267 -19.52 -3.22 -9.56
C PHE A 267 -18.62 -3.25 -8.33
N PHE A 268 -19.10 -2.65 -7.24
CA PHE A 268 -18.38 -2.53 -5.96
C PHE A 268 -17.88 -3.85 -5.37
N TRP A 269 -18.54 -4.98 -5.63
CA TRP A 269 -18.20 -6.28 -5.04
C TRP A 269 -17.28 -7.12 -5.95
N ARG A 270 -16.95 -6.69 -7.18
CA ARG A 270 -16.16 -7.49 -8.13
C ARG A 270 -14.65 -7.38 -7.89
N THR A 271 -14.25 -7.46 -6.63
CA THR A 271 -12.86 -7.37 -6.19
C THR A 271 -12.57 -8.52 -5.24
N ILE A 272 -11.30 -8.93 -5.15
CA ILE A 272 -10.87 -9.96 -4.19
C ILE A 272 -10.57 -9.38 -2.81
N GLU A 273 -10.71 -8.06 -2.64
CA GLU A 273 -10.45 -7.38 -1.36
C GLU A 273 -11.18 -8.02 -0.17
N ASP A 274 -12.38 -8.57 -0.39
CA ASP A 274 -13.16 -9.20 0.67
C ASP A 274 -12.51 -10.52 1.16
N ASP A 275 -11.88 -11.29 0.28
CA ASP A 275 -11.13 -12.51 0.62
C ASP A 275 -9.82 -12.16 1.34
N LEU A 276 -9.00 -11.27 0.77
CA LEU A 276 -7.74 -10.85 1.40
C LEU A 276 -8.02 -10.17 2.74
N GLY A 277 -9.08 -9.36 2.79
CA GLY A 277 -9.54 -8.69 4.00
C GLY A 277 -10.03 -9.66 5.06
N THR A 278 -10.66 -10.77 4.69
CA THR A 278 -11.06 -11.83 5.64
C THR A 278 -9.83 -12.48 6.28
N ILE A 279 -8.82 -12.82 5.48
CA ILE A 279 -7.55 -13.36 5.98
C ILE A 279 -6.88 -12.35 6.93
N ALA A 280 -6.78 -11.08 6.53
CA ALA A 280 -6.17 -10.05 7.37
C ALA A 280 -6.90 -9.82 8.70
N GLN A 281 -8.23 -9.86 8.70
CA GLN A 281 -9.03 -9.76 9.92
C GLN A 281 -8.73 -10.90 10.90
N TYR A 282 -8.58 -12.13 10.39
CA TYR A 282 -8.22 -13.29 11.21
C TYR A 282 -6.87 -13.10 11.93
N TYR A 283 -5.93 -12.40 11.28
CA TYR A 283 -4.59 -12.11 11.81
C TYR A 283 -4.44 -10.74 12.48
N ASP A 284 -5.54 -10.05 12.77
CA ASP A 284 -5.55 -8.72 13.42
C ASP A 284 -4.74 -7.64 12.67
N ALA A 285 -4.76 -7.69 11.33
CA ALA A 285 -4.08 -6.73 10.47
C ALA A 285 -5.07 -5.69 9.88
N PRO A 286 -4.75 -4.38 9.93
CA PRO A 286 -5.53 -3.36 9.25
C PRO A 286 -5.70 -3.61 7.75
N VAL A 287 -6.89 -3.30 7.24
CA VAL A 287 -7.25 -3.36 5.81
C VAL A 287 -7.60 -1.95 5.32
N LEU A 288 -6.70 -1.38 4.52
CA LEU A 288 -6.80 -0.06 3.92
C LEU A 288 -7.28 -0.22 2.47
N SER A 289 -8.57 0.01 2.22
CA SER A 289 -9.24 -0.20 0.94
C SER A 289 -9.45 1.10 0.18
N LEU A 290 -8.82 1.22 -1.00
CA LEU A 290 -9.11 2.33 -1.90
C LEU A 290 -10.51 2.24 -2.47
N ARG A 291 -11.00 1.03 -2.73
CA ARG A 291 -12.38 0.81 -3.15
C ARG A 291 -13.36 1.47 -2.20
N ASN A 292 -13.25 1.22 -0.90
CA ASN A 292 -14.14 1.84 0.09
C ASN A 292 -13.95 3.36 0.19
N ALA A 293 -12.72 3.83 0.05
CA ALA A 293 -12.41 5.26 0.11
C ALA A 293 -13.02 6.03 -1.08
N VAL A 294 -12.80 5.55 -2.31
CA VAL A 294 -12.98 6.37 -3.52
C VAL A 294 -14.08 5.91 -4.47
N TYR A 295 -14.70 4.73 -4.30
CA TYR A 295 -15.67 4.21 -5.28
C TYR A 295 -16.83 5.18 -5.57
N HIS A 296 -17.42 5.80 -4.54
CA HIS A 296 -18.48 6.79 -4.73
C HIS A 296 -17.97 8.05 -5.46
N LEU A 297 -16.75 8.48 -5.15
CA LEU A 297 -16.12 9.64 -5.78
C LEU A 297 -15.87 9.40 -7.27
N LEU A 298 -15.43 8.18 -7.60
CA LEU A 298 -15.22 7.71 -8.98
C LEU A 298 -16.55 7.57 -9.74
N ARG A 299 -17.60 7.09 -9.07
CA ARG A 299 -18.95 6.99 -9.64
C ARG A 299 -19.55 8.35 -9.96
N GLU A 300 -19.28 9.35 -9.13
CA GLU A 300 -19.71 10.73 -9.31
C GLU A 300 -18.85 11.50 -10.33
N GLY A 301 -17.66 10.98 -10.68
CA GLY A 301 -16.75 11.63 -11.62
C GLY A 301 -16.19 12.97 -11.11
N ARG A 302 -16.03 13.10 -9.78
CA ARG A 302 -15.52 14.35 -9.17
C ARG A 302 -14.12 14.68 -9.70
N PRO A 303 -13.71 15.95 -9.77
CA PRO A 303 -12.33 16.31 -10.11
C PRO A 303 -11.32 15.57 -9.22
N GLY A 304 -10.33 14.94 -9.85
CA GLY A 304 -9.34 14.05 -9.23
C GLY A 304 -9.80 12.59 -9.11
N PHE A 305 -11.07 12.30 -9.39
CA PHE A 305 -11.71 11.00 -9.31
C PHE A 305 -12.45 10.65 -10.62
N GLN A 306 -11.89 11.05 -11.76
CA GLN A 306 -12.35 10.54 -13.06
C GLN A 306 -11.54 9.29 -13.44
N TRP A 307 -12.08 8.41 -14.27
CA TRP A 307 -11.46 7.12 -14.59
C TRP A 307 -11.54 6.75 -16.07
N ASN A 308 -12.23 7.56 -16.86
CA ASN A 308 -12.62 7.25 -18.22
C ASN A 308 -11.54 7.59 -19.26
N VAL A 309 -10.48 8.29 -18.86
CA VAL A 309 -9.37 8.65 -19.76
C VAL A 309 -8.05 8.15 -19.20
N SER A 310 -7.30 7.43 -20.04
CA SER A 310 -5.95 6.97 -19.73
C SER A 310 -4.95 8.10 -19.88
N VAL A 311 -4.35 8.56 -18.78
CA VAL A 311 -3.27 9.56 -18.78
C VAL A 311 -2.01 9.05 -19.50
N HIS A 312 -1.86 7.74 -19.70
CA HIS A 312 -0.77 7.19 -20.48
C HIS A 312 -0.75 7.69 -21.94
N HIS A 313 -1.93 7.97 -22.52
CA HIS A 313 -2.12 8.25 -23.95
C HIS A 313 -2.42 9.72 -24.27
N VAL A 314 -2.28 10.64 -23.31
CA VAL A 314 -2.67 12.07 -23.50
C VAL A 314 -1.51 12.98 -23.94
N LYS A 315 -0.33 12.42 -24.22
CA LYS A 315 0.89 13.20 -24.50
C LYS A 315 0.84 14.03 -25.80
N ASP A 316 -0.03 13.64 -26.73
CA ASP A 316 -0.19 14.31 -28.01
C ASP A 316 -1.33 15.34 -28.01
N LEU A 317 -1.95 15.59 -26.85
CA LEU A 317 -3.00 16.59 -26.68
C LEU A 317 -2.40 18.00 -26.44
N PRO A 318 -3.17 19.07 -26.69
CA PRO A 318 -2.74 20.42 -26.32
C PRO A 318 -2.35 20.50 -24.82
N PRO A 319 -1.30 21.25 -24.43
CA PRO A 319 -0.78 21.24 -23.06
C PRO A 319 -1.81 21.55 -21.97
N GLU A 320 -2.75 22.46 -22.24
CA GLU A 320 -3.83 22.81 -21.30
C GLU A 320 -4.77 21.62 -21.06
N GLU A 321 -5.08 20.86 -22.11
CA GLU A 321 -5.95 19.69 -22.05
C GLU A 321 -5.23 18.50 -21.38
N GLU A 322 -3.96 18.29 -21.69
CA GLU A 322 -3.11 17.32 -21.00
C GLU A 322 -3.09 17.61 -19.49
N GLN A 323 -2.83 18.86 -19.11
CA GLN A 323 -2.78 19.28 -17.71
C GLN A 323 -4.14 19.07 -17.02
N ARG A 324 -5.24 19.47 -17.67
CA ARG A 324 -6.58 19.25 -17.14
C ARG A 324 -6.85 17.77 -16.88
N LEU A 325 -6.51 16.89 -17.81
CA LEU A 325 -6.70 15.44 -17.65
C LEU A 325 -5.83 14.87 -16.53
N LYS A 326 -4.58 15.32 -16.40
CA LYS A 326 -3.69 14.93 -15.28
C LYS A 326 -4.23 15.36 -13.91
N GLU A 327 -5.01 16.43 -13.84
CA GLU A 327 -5.60 16.91 -12.59
C GLU A 327 -6.94 16.23 -12.28
N THR A 328 -7.68 15.78 -13.30
CA THR A 328 -9.01 15.19 -13.08
C THR A 328 -9.01 13.66 -12.97
N GLN A 329 -8.06 12.97 -13.60
CA GLN A 329 -8.05 11.50 -13.67
C GLN A 329 -7.40 10.85 -12.44
N PHE A 330 -7.97 9.72 -12.02
CA PHE A 330 -7.53 8.88 -10.90
C PHE A 330 -6.58 7.77 -11.32
N TYR A 331 -6.69 7.34 -12.58
CA TYR A 331 -5.94 6.22 -13.13
C TYR A 331 -4.98 6.70 -14.22
N TRP A 332 -3.78 6.10 -14.25
CA TRP A 332 -2.78 6.37 -15.28
C TRP A 332 -3.10 5.61 -16.58
N ASP A 333 -3.48 4.35 -16.45
CA ASP A 333 -4.00 3.51 -17.51
C ASP A 333 -5.24 2.75 -17.00
N MET A 334 -5.64 1.66 -17.66
CA MET A 334 -6.81 0.90 -17.21
C MET A 334 -6.69 0.26 -15.82
N ASN A 335 -5.47 0.05 -15.30
CA ASN A 335 -5.21 -0.78 -14.12
C ASN A 335 -4.27 -0.16 -13.09
N HIS A 336 -3.60 0.95 -13.40
CA HIS A 336 -2.62 1.57 -12.51
C HIS A 336 -3.10 2.94 -12.03
N PRO A 337 -2.89 3.28 -10.74
CA PRO A 337 -3.23 4.60 -10.22
C PRO A 337 -2.40 5.69 -10.89
N TRP A 338 -3.01 6.87 -11.06
CA TRP A 338 -2.29 8.07 -11.46
C TRP A 338 -1.55 8.69 -10.28
N ASP A 339 -0.43 9.33 -10.58
CA ASP A 339 0.50 9.93 -9.63
C ASP A 339 -0.17 10.88 -8.63
N ARG A 340 -0.79 11.96 -9.12
CA ARG A 340 -1.26 13.08 -8.28
C ARG A 340 -2.52 12.74 -7.49
N THR A 341 -3.19 11.65 -7.86
CA THR A 341 -4.52 11.26 -7.38
C THR A 341 -4.47 9.86 -6.77
N GLY A 342 -4.47 8.79 -7.58
CA GLY A 342 -4.51 7.41 -7.10
C GLY A 342 -3.36 7.04 -6.17
N HIS A 343 -2.11 7.31 -6.56
CA HIS A 343 -0.92 7.05 -5.72
C HIS A 343 -0.93 7.93 -4.46
N ARG A 344 -1.42 9.17 -4.58
CA ARG A 344 -1.58 10.07 -3.43
C ARG A 344 -2.61 9.51 -2.44
N ALA A 345 -3.77 9.06 -2.89
CA ALA A 345 -4.81 8.45 -2.06
C ALA A 345 -4.31 7.19 -1.34
N MET A 346 -3.56 6.33 -2.04
CA MET A 346 -2.89 5.18 -1.43
C MET A 346 -1.95 5.57 -0.30
N ALA A 347 -1.12 6.58 -0.53
CA ALA A 347 -0.19 7.05 0.48
C ALA A 347 -0.93 7.63 1.70
N GLU A 348 -1.96 8.44 1.50
CA GLU A 348 -2.73 9.08 2.57
C GLU A 348 -3.44 8.06 3.49
N LEU A 349 -4.00 6.96 2.94
CA LEU A 349 -4.56 5.89 3.78
C LEU A 349 -3.51 5.24 4.67
N LEU A 350 -2.31 5.00 4.13
CA LEU A 350 -1.21 4.42 4.88
C LEU A 350 -0.67 5.39 5.95
N MET A 351 -0.49 6.66 5.59
CA MET A 351 -0.10 7.72 6.54
C MET A 351 -1.10 7.83 7.68
N ALA A 352 -2.40 7.75 7.40
CA ALA A 352 -3.45 7.79 8.40
C ALA A 352 -3.40 6.59 9.36
N ALA A 353 -3.09 5.39 8.86
CA ALA A 353 -2.92 4.18 9.67
C ALA A 353 -1.72 4.31 10.64
N VAL A 354 -0.55 4.72 10.13
CA VAL A 354 0.64 4.95 10.97
C VAL A 354 0.37 6.07 12.00
N SER A 355 -0.23 7.18 11.56
CA SER A 355 -0.62 8.28 12.43
C SER A 355 -1.62 7.87 13.53
N ARG A 356 -2.49 6.89 13.27
CA ARG A 356 -3.38 6.32 14.29
C ARG A 356 -2.58 5.51 15.32
N GLY A 357 -1.61 4.71 14.88
CA GLY A 357 -0.67 4.01 15.78
C GLY A 357 0.13 4.95 16.68
N VAL A 358 0.69 6.03 16.11
CA VAL A 358 1.40 7.09 16.84
C VAL A 358 0.50 7.75 17.89
N ARG A 359 -0.74 8.09 17.53
CA ARG A 359 -1.71 8.67 18.47
C ARG A 359 -2.06 7.71 19.61
N ALA A 360 -2.20 6.42 19.33
CA ALA A 360 -2.44 5.41 20.36
C ALA A 360 -1.26 5.32 21.34
N ALA A 361 -0.03 5.31 20.83
CA ALA A 361 1.17 5.28 21.65
C ALA A 361 1.28 6.54 22.55
N ALA A 362 1.08 7.72 21.97
CA ALA A 362 1.08 8.98 22.71
C ALA A 362 -0.01 9.03 23.78
N ALA A 363 -1.23 8.54 23.49
CA ALA A 363 -2.31 8.48 24.46
C ALA A 363 -2.01 7.56 25.65
N ARG A 364 -1.31 6.43 25.41
CA ARG A 364 -0.88 5.52 26.49
C ARG A 364 0.16 6.16 27.41
N GLU A 365 1.07 6.95 26.87
CA GLU A 365 2.05 7.68 27.69
C GLU A 365 1.39 8.71 28.60
N LEU A 366 0.35 9.39 28.11
CA LEU A 366 -0.36 10.43 28.86
C LEU A 366 -1.28 9.88 29.95
N THR A 367 -1.89 8.72 29.72
CA THR A 367 -2.83 8.08 30.65
C THR A 367 -2.14 7.25 31.73
N ALA A 368 -0.81 7.13 31.69
CA ALA A 368 -0.04 6.48 32.73
C ALA A 368 -0.17 7.24 34.07
N PRO A 369 -0.63 6.60 35.17
CA PRO A 369 -0.66 7.25 36.47
C PRO A 369 0.75 7.70 36.83
N ARG A 370 0.97 9.01 36.97
CA ARG A 370 2.15 9.52 37.65
C ARG A 370 2.11 8.89 39.04
N GLN A 371 3.06 8.00 39.35
CA GLN A 371 3.30 7.63 40.74
C GLN A 371 3.51 8.94 41.51
N GLN A 372 2.49 9.33 42.29
CA GLN A 372 2.62 10.39 43.28
C GLN A 372 3.70 9.93 44.24
N ARG A 373 4.91 10.43 44.07
CA ARG A 373 5.92 10.36 45.11
C ARG A 373 5.39 11.17 46.28
N GLY A 374 5.27 10.50 47.43
CA GLY A 374 4.94 11.13 48.70
C GLY A 374 5.78 12.39 48.94
N SER A 375 5.19 13.32 49.67
CA SER A 375 5.68 14.65 50.04
C SER A 375 6.91 14.65 50.96
N GLY A 376 7.91 13.80 50.69
CA GLY A 376 9.19 13.79 51.39
C GLY A 376 10.18 14.75 50.77
N ARG A 377 10.67 15.71 51.55
CA ARG A 377 11.81 16.58 51.23
C ARG A 377 13.04 15.73 50.88
N GLY A 378 13.30 15.56 49.59
CA GLY A 378 14.46 14.83 49.06
C GLY A 378 14.62 15.10 47.56
N ARG A 379 14.74 16.38 47.18
CA ARG A 379 14.97 16.83 45.81
C ARG A 379 16.46 16.68 45.48
N LEU A 380 16.81 15.78 44.55
CA LEU A 380 17.62 16.07 43.33
C LEU A 380 18.08 14.84 42.54
N VAL A 381 17.89 13.60 43.01
CA VAL A 381 18.46 12.43 42.30
C VAL A 381 17.48 11.72 41.35
N THR A 382 16.23 12.18 41.23
CA THR A 382 15.16 11.34 40.64
C THR A 382 14.38 11.98 39.50
N ALA A 383 14.99 12.88 38.74
CA ALA A 383 14.48 13.23 37.41
C ALA A 383 14.96 12.23 36.34
N ALA A 384 16.12 11.57 36.55
CA ALA A 384 16.67 10.58 35.62
C ALA A 384 15.94 9.22 35.65
N LEU A 385 15.23 8.90 36.73
CA LEU A 385 14.46 7.64 36.86
C LEU A 385 12.99 7.75 36.38
N ALA A 386 12.57 8.91 35.85
CA ALA A 386 11.16 9.16 35.47
C ALA A 386 10.80 8.77 34.02
N ARG A 387 11.68 8.07 33.30
CA ARG A 387 11.45 7.63 31.91
C ARG A 387 11.78 6.15 31.71
N VAL A 388 11.40 5.27 32.63
CA VAL A 388 11.34 3.84 32.28
C VAL A 388 10.08 3.68 31.43
N PRO A 389 10.18 3.43 30.11
CA PRO A 389 9.02 3.21 29.28
C PRO A 389 8.26 2.01 29.83
N ARG A 390 6.95 2.16 30.05
CA ARG A 390 6.15 1.03 30.51
C ARG A 390 6.14 -0.01 29.38
N PRO A 391 6.45 -1.29 29.67
CA PRO A 391 6.44 -2.32 28.63
C PRO A 391 5.02 -2.43 28.04
N LEU A 392 4.94 -2.41 26.70
CA LEU A 392 3.68 -2.62 26.00
C LEU A 392 3.19 -4.06 26.25
N PRO A 393 1.87 -4.28 26.44
CA PRO A 393 1.31 -5.63 26.66
C PRO A 393 1.78 -6.58 25.56
N PRO A 394 2.24 -7.80 25.89
CA PRO A 394 2.74 -8.73 24.89
C PRO A 394 1.71 -8.94 23.78
N LEU A 395 2.17 -9.06 22.54
CA LEU A 395 1.27 -9.37 21.43
C LEU A 395 0.70 -10.78 21.63
N PRO A 396 -0.55 -11.02 21.20
CA PRO A 396 -1.11 -12.37 21.21
C PRO A 396 -0.24 -13.29 20.36
N GLN A 397 -0.21 -14.58 20.71
CA GLN A 397 0.43 -15.58 19.88
C GLN A 397 -0.23 -15.62 18.51
N LEU A 398 0.55 -15.89 17.46
CA LEU A 398 0.02 -16.08 16.12
C LEU A 398 -0.96 -17.27 16.14
N PRO A 399 -2.23 -17.10 15.72
CA PRO A 399 -3.18 -18.20 15.68
C PRO A 399 -2.73 -19.31 14.70
N PRO A 400 -3.33 -20.51 14.77
CA PRO A 400 -3.16 -21.50 13.70
C PRO A 400 -3.62 -20.94 12.35
N PRO A 401 -3.26 -21.57 11.22
CA PRO A 401 -3.79 -21.20 9.91
C PRO A 401 -5.34 -21.15 9.90
N MET A 402 -5.89 -20.15 9.22
CA MET A 402 -7.30 -19.99 8.92
C MET A 402 -7.77 -21.08 7.95
N ALA A 403 -7.02 -21.32 6.88
CA ALA A 403 -7.21 -22.50 6.04
C ALA A 403 -6.56 -23.72 6.71
N THR A 404 -7.28 -24.84 6.76
CA THR A 404 -6.81 -26.07 7.41
C THR A 404 -5.44 -26.50 6.90
N ASP A 405 -4.51 -26.73 7.84
CA ASP A 405 -3.13 -27.18 7.59
C ASP A 405 -2.28 -26.28 6.67
N ASN A 406 -2.73 -25.03 6.41
CA ASN A 406 -2.01 -24.07 5.56
C ASN A 406 -0.88 -23.34 6.32
N TYR A 407 0.02 -24.11 6.93
CA TYR A 407 1.23 -23.55 7.51
C TYR A 407 2.15 -23.02 6.41
N GLU A 408 3.03 -22.10 6.76
CA GLU A 408 4.06 -21.61 5.87
C GLU A 408 5.29 -22.52 5.87
N ALA A 409 5.91 -22.72 4.71
CA ALA A 409 7.16 -23.48 4.63
C ALA A 409 8.29 -22.76 5.39
N ASN A 410 9.07 -23.51 6.17
CA ASN A 410 10.20 -22.99 6.95
C ASN A 410 11.38 -22.56 6.06
N ALA A 411 11.49 -23.12 4.87
CA ALA A 411 12.48 -22.75 3.87
C ALA A 411 11.78 -22.67 2.52
N THR A 412 12.23 -21.77 1.66
CA THR A 412 11.77 -21.66 0.29
C THR A 412 12.98 -21.52 -0.61
N SER A 413 12.94 -22.12 -1.81
CA SER A 413 14.02 -22.01 -2.78
C SER A 413 13.54 -21.09 -3.89
N CYS A 414 13.88 -19.81 -3.77
CA CYS A 414 13.56 -18.80 -4.77
C CYS A 414 14.84 -18.39 -5.50
N HIS A 415 14.99 -18.84 -6.74
CA HIS A 415 16.14 -18.55 -7.58
C HIS A 415 15.68 -17.72 -8.78
N MET A 416 15.44 -16.45 -8.54
CA MET A 416 15.10 -15.47 -9.59
C MET A 416 16.28 -14.52 -9.81
N GLN A 417 16.32 -13.85 -10.96
CA GLN A 417 17.33 -12.82 -11.25
C GLN A 417 18.76 -13.38 -11.12
N GLU A 418 19.63 -12.77 -10.30
CA GLU A 418 21.02 -13.16 -10.12
C GLU A 418 21.14 -14.58 -9.52
N GLU A 419 20.25 -14.93 -8.60
CA GLU A 419 20.24 -16.23 -7.93
C GLU A 419 19.90 -17.37 -8.87
N PHE A 420 19.20 -17.09 -9.97
CA PHE A 420 18.90 -18.12 -10.98
C PHE A 420 20.17 -18.73 -11.56
N LYS A 421 21.27 -17.98 -11.66
CA LYS A 421 22.54 -18.52 -12.12
C LYS A 421 23.06 -19.65 -11.23
N GLY A 422 22.78 -19.59 -9.93
CA GLY A 422 23.29 -20.54 -8.93
C GLY A 422 22.72 -21.95 -9.07
N VAL A 423 21.57 -22.11 -9.75
CA VAL A 423 20.93 -23.42 -9.96
C VAL A 423 21.16 -23.99 -11.36
N ILE A 424 21.80 -23.25 -12.26
CA ILE A 424 22.10 -23.73 -13.60
C ILE A 424 23.24 -24.76 -13.48
N GLY A 425 22.96 -25.99 -13.93
CA GLY A 425 23.93 -27.07 -14.00
C GLY A 425 24.65 -27.12 -15.35
N GLN A 426 24.73 -28.31 -15.94
CA GLN A 426 25.35 -28.52 -17.25
C GLN A 426 24.51 -27.89 -18.36
N THR A 427 25.18 -27.31 -19.35
CA THR A 427 24.52 -26.75 -20.55
C THR A 427 25.25 -27.16 -21.81
N LYS A 428 24.50 -27.32 -22.90
CA LYS A 428 25.00 -27.49 -24.27
C LYS A 428 24.04 -26.76 -25.22
N GLY A 429 24.49 -25.69 -25.86
CA GLY A 429 23.65 -24.84 -26.73
C GLY A 429 22.80 -23.81 -25.99
N PHE A 430 22.64 -23.93 -24.67
CA PHE A 430 22.12 -22.86 -23.81
C PHE A 430 23.25 -21.99 -23.26
N ALA A 431 23.03 -20.68 -23.18
CA ALA A 431 23.91 -19.70 -22.57
C ALA A 431 23.16 -18.84 -21.55
N TYR A 432 23.77 -18.56 -20.39
CA TYR A 432 23.22 -17.59 -19.45
C TYR A 432 23.68 -16.18 -19.85
N GLU A 433 22.77 -15.40 -20.42
CA GLU A 433 23.09 -14.12 -21.07
C GLU A 433 22.02 -13.05 -20.83
N ALA A 434 22.45 -11.79 -20.90
CA ALA A 434 21.56 -10.63 -20.90
C ALA A 434 20.91 -10.46 -22.28
N ARG A 435 19.59 -10.30 -22.32
CA ARG A 435 18.87 -9.98 -23.56
C ARG A 435 18.85 -8.48 -23.86
N ALA A 436 19.14 -7.64 -22.86
CA ALA A 436 19.24 -6.19 -22.98
C ALA A 436 20.51 -5.68 -22.28
N PRO A 437 21.72 -6.12 -22.71
CA PRO A 437 22.98 -5.84 -22.00
C PRO A 437 23.31 -4.36 -21.83
N GLN A 438 22.71 -3.49 -22.66
CA GLN A 438 22.87 -2.04 -22.60
C GLN A 438 22.16 -1.36 -21.42
N GLU A 439 21.26 -2.07 -20.75
CA GLU A 439 20.48 -1.50 -19.65
C GLU A 439 21.33 -1.30 -18.39
N ALA A 440 20.99 -0.28 -17.60
CA ALA A 440 21.83 0.16 -16.48
C ALA A 440 21.85 -0.82 -15.29
N THR A 441 20.82 -1.63 -15.11
CA THR A 441 20.71 -2.56 -13.98
C THR A 441 20.60 -4.01 -14.43
N PHE A 442 21.09 -4.91 -13.58
CA PHE A 442 21.02 -6.35 -13.79
C PHE A 442 19.60 -6.81 -14.15
N VAL A 443 18.62 -6.32 -13.40
CA VAL A 443 17.21 -6.63 -13.60
C VAL A 443 16.72 -6.15 -14.98
N ALA A 444 17.05 -4.91 -15.36
CA ALA A 444 16.66 -4.35 -16.66
C ALA A 444 17.36 -5.05 -17.85
N GLN A 445 18.54 -5.61 -17.62
CA GLN A 445 19.28 -6.41 -18.61
C GLN A 445 18.61 -7.75 -18.97
N LYS A 446 17.64 -8.20 -18.15
CA LYS A 446 16.81 -9.39 -18.42
C LYS A 446 17.63 -10.65 -18.65
N TRP A 447 18.56 -10.93 -17.74
CA TRP A 447 19.37 -12.14 -17.74
C TRP A 447 18.51 -13.40 -17.72
N GLY A 448 18.96 -14.41 -18.47
CA GLY A 448 18.29 -15.70 -18.52
C GLY A 448 19.11 -16.75 -19.25
N LEU A 449 18.80 -18.01 -18.97
CA LEU A 449 19.33 -19.17 -19.66
C LEU A 449 18.61 -19.32 -21.01
N THR A 450 19.31 -18.96 -22.09
CA THR A 450 18.75 -18.73 -23.41
C THR A 450 19.35 -19.69 -24.44
N ALA A 451 18.52 -20.22 -25.34
CA ALA A 451 18.93 -21.00 -26.50
C ALA A 451 18.13 -20.60 -27.74
N ARG A 452 18.70 -20.90 -28.92
CA ARG A 452 18.13 -20.61 -30.24
C ARG A 452 18.19 -21.77 -31.22
N GLU A 453 18.87 -22.85 -30.85
CA GLU A 453 19.12 -24.01 -31.73
C GLU A 453 18.44 -25.26 -31.15
N PRO A 454 17.54 -25.92 -31.91
CA PRO A 454 16.94 -27.18 -31.51
C PRO A 454 17.98 -28.22 -31.09
N GLY A 455 17.67 -28.97 -30.05
CA GLY A 455 18.58 -29.95 -29.44
C GLY A 455 19.55 -29.34 -28.42
N ALA A 456 19.49 -28.03 -28.16
CA ALA A 456 20.13 -27.45 -26.99
C ALA A 456 19.53 -28.07 -25.71
N VAL A 457 20.39 -28.33 -24.73
CA VAL A 457 20.03 -28.94 -23.44
C VAL A 457 20.64 -28.17 -22.28
N ALA A 458 19.93 -28.14 -21.16
CA ALA A 458 20.42 -27.62 -19.89
C ALA A 458 19.83 -28.39 -18.71
N THR A 459 20.54 -28.40 -17.58
CA THR A 459 20.02 -28.92 -16.32
C THR A 459 19.82 -27.80 -15.29
N LEU A 460 18.80 -27.91 -14.45
CA LEU A 460 18.59 -27.06 -13.27
C LEU A 460 18.65 -27.91 -12.02
N ASN A 461 19.45 -27.54 -11.03
CA ASN A 461 19.60 -28.23 -9.75
C ASN A 461 18.86 -27.44 -8.67
N VAL A 462 17.81 -28.02 -8.11
CA VAL A 462 16.94 -27.39 -7.11
C VAL A 462 16.73 -28.32 -5.92
N ASP A 463 16.54 -27.75 -4.73
CA ASP A 463 16.14 -28.49 -3.55
C ASP A 463 14.60 -28.49 -3.45
N THR A 464 13.98 -29.60 -3.86
CA THR A 464 12.53 -29.79 -3.78
C THR A 464 12.06 -30.31 -2.43
N ALA A 465 12.96 -30.53 -1.45
CA ALA A 465 12.58 -30.88 -0.09
C ALA A 465 12.16 -29.64 0.74
N LEU A 466 12.61 -28.44 0.37
CA LEU A 466 12.34 -27.21 1.11
C LEU A 466 10.85 -26.81 1.11
N GLY A 467 10.04 -27.28 0.14
CA GLY A 467 8.59 -27.04 0.07
C GLY A 467 7.75 -27.70 1.18
N GLY A 468 8.34 -28.56 2.00
CA GLY A 468 8.09 -28.69 3.44
C GLY A 468 6.70 -29.02 4.03
N LEU A 469 5.63 -29.22 3.27
CA LEU A 469 4.30 -29.50 3.85
C LEU A 469 3.57 -30.71 3.26
N SER A 470 3.87 -31.08 2.01
CA SER A 470 3.35 -32.30 1.40
C SER A 470 4.48 -33.31 1.18
N LEU A 471 4.30 -34.53 1.67
CA LEU A 471 5.23 -35.64 1.45
C LEU A 471 5.12 -36.23 0.03
N GLU A 472 4.05 -35.90 -0.71
CA GLU A 472 3.76 -36.52 -2.00
C GLU A 472 4.25 -35.67 -3.19
N ALA A 473 4.13 -34.33 -3.11
CA ALA A 473 4.55 -33.43 -4.18
C ALA A 473 4.76 -31.99 -3.70
N VAL A 474 5.78 -31.33 -4.26
CA VAL A 474 5.98 -29.88 -4.18
C VAL A 474 5.76 -29.23 -5.54
N GLN A 475 5.64 -27.91 -5.55
CA GLN A 475 5.46 -27.15 -6.78
C GLN A 475 6.79 -26.50 -7.16
N VAL A 476 7.18 -26.69 -8.43
CA VAL A 476 8.33 -26.01 -9.03
C VAL A 476 7.82 -25.10 -10.13
N HIS A 477 7.96 -23.80 -9.91
CA HIS A 477 7.57 -22.78 -10.84
C HIS A 477 8.75 -22.36 -11.71
N LEU A 478 8.61 -22.44 -13.03
CA LEU A 478 9.61 -21.98 -13.98
C LEU A 478 9.17 -20.66 -14.61
N LEU A 479 10.02 -19.65 -14.52
CA LEU A 479 9.82 -18.34 -15.13
C LEU A 479 10.46 -18.37 -16.51
N TYR A 480 9.67 -18.13 -17.55
CA TYR A 480 10.12 -18.22 -18.94
C TYR A 480 9.56 -17.10 -19.81
N LEU A 481 10.30 -16.73 -20.85
CA LEU A 481 9.89 -15.68 -21.78
C LEU A 481 8.81 -16.21 -22.74
N ARG A 482 7.74 -15.44 -22.93
CA ARG A 482 6.77 -15.63 -24.02
C ARG A 482 6.69 -14.43 -24.95
N SER A 483 6.48 -14.68 -26.24
CA SER A 483 6.37 -13.65 -27.28
C SER A 483 5.56 -14.13 -28.48
N TRP A 484 5.10 -13.22 -29.33
CA TRP A 484 4.26 -13.52 -30.51
C TRP A 484 5.03 -13.95 -31.75
N GLN A 485 6.36 -13.92 -31.71
CA GLN A 485 7.18 -14.23 -32.87
C GLN A 485 8.56 -14.75 -32.46
N GLY A 486 9.12 -15.63 -33.28
CA GLY A 486 10.49 -16.14 -33.15
C GLY A 486 10.72 -17.10 -31.98
N MET A 487 9.66 -17.55 -31.29
CA MET A 487 9.76 -18.33 -30.05
C MET A 487 9.73 -19.84 -30.30
N GLY A 488 10.53 -20.61 -29.54
CA GLY A 488 10.56 -22.07 -29.59
C GLY A 488 9.73 -22.76 -28.51
N GLN A 489 9.72 -24.09 -28.55
CA GLN A 489 9.15 -24.95 -27.51
C GLN A 489 10.27 -25.65 -26.74
N ALA A 490 10.16 -25.76 -25.42
CA ALA A 490 11.11 -26.53 -24.62
C ALA A 490 10.41 -27.63 -23.83
N ARG A 491 10.96 -28.84 -23.84
CA ARG A 491 10.54 -29.91 -22.94
C ARG A 491 11.26 -29.78 -21.61
N VAL A 492 10.53 -29.94 -20.51
CA VAL A 492 11.06 -30.06 -19.16
C VAL A 492 10.69 -31.41 -18.58
N GLU A 493 11.68 -32.11 -18.02
CA GLU A 493 11.54 -33.43 -17.41
C GLU A 493 12.43 -33.56 -16.18
N CYS A 494 12.06 -34.42 -15.22
CA CYS A 494 12.89 -34.72 -14.06
C CYS A 494 13.93 -35.78 -14.44
N ALA A 495 15.21 -35.46 -14.25
CA ALA A 495 16.32 -36.32 -14.66
C ALA A 495 16.91 -37.15 -13.52
N SER A 496 17.03 -36.59 -12.32
CA SER A 496 17.64 -37.28 -11.17
C SER A 496 17.12 -36.75 -9.84
N GLY A 497 17.05 -37.63 -8.84
CA GLY A 497 16.64 -37.34 -7.47
C GLY A 497 15.13 -37.16 -7.27
N CYS A 498 14.43 -36.63 -8.27
CA CYS A 498 13.00 -36.34 -8.23
C CYS A 498 12.29 -36.95 -9.44
N SER A 499 10.96 -37.04 -9.36
CA SER A 499 10.07 -37.44 -10.46
C SER A 499 9.03 -36.36 -10.73
N CYS A 500 8.72 -36.14 -12.00
CA CYS A 500 7.64 -35.26 -12.46
C CYS A 500 7.17 -35.69 -13.85
N GLU A 501 5.98 -35.24 -14.24
CA GLU A 501 5.46 -35.43 -15.59
C GLU A 501 6.22 -34.56 -16.59
N GLU A 502 6.54 -35.14 -17.75
CA GLU A 502 7.10 -34.39 -18.86
C GLU A 502 6.16 -33.25 -19.27
N THR A 503 6.68 -32.04 -19.36
CA THR A 503 5.89 -30.85 -19.73
C THR A 503 6.55 -30.11 -20.87
N VAL A 504 5.78 -29.77 -21.91
CA VAL A 504 6.24 -28.91 -23.01
C VAL A 504 5.81 -27.47 -22.77
N LEU A 505 6.80 -26.58 -22.72
CA LEU A 505 6.63 -25.15 -22.56
C LEU A 505 6.66 -24.49 -23.92
N ASP A 506 5.49 -24.06 -24.40
CA ASP A 506 5.40 -23.26 -25.61
C ASP A 506 5.62 -21.77 -25.28
N ALA A 507 6.73 -21.24 -25.78
CA ALA A 507 7.09 -19.84 -25.57
C ALA A 507 6.37 -18.89 -26.55
N HIS A 508 5.63 -19.41 -27.52
CA HIS A 508 4.82 -18.62 -28.44
C HIS A 508 3.41 -18.35 -27.89
N TRP A 509 2.80 -17.25 -28.32
CA TRP A 509 1.39 -16.92 -28.10
C TRP A 509 0.88 -15.91 -29.13
N ASP A 510 -0.43 -15.77 -29.32
CA ASP A 510 -0.96 -14.88 -30.37
C ASP A 510 -1.04 -13.40 -29.94
N ARG A 511 -0.70 -13.08 -28.69
CA ARG A 511 -0.75 -11.70 -28.18
C ARG A 511 0.53 -10.97 -28.54
N GLU A 512 0.42 -9.81 -29.20
CA GLU A 512 1.53 -8.91 -29.56
C GLU A 512 2.19 -8.22 -28.34
N ALA A 513 2.67 -9.03 -27.40
CA ALA A 513 3.41 -8.63 -26.23
C ALA A 513 4.53 -9.63 -25.94
N THR A 514 5.63 -9.15 -25.38
CA THR A 514 6.72 -10.01 -24.88
C THR A 514 6.73 -9.90 -23.37
N LEU A 515 6.38 -10.98 -22.67
CA LEU A 515 6.20 -11.00 -21.21
C LEU A 515 6.86 -12.24 -20.60
N THR A 516 7.16 -12.18 -19.31
CA THR A 516 7.54 -13.39 -18.58
C THR A 516 6.26 -14.11 -18.19
N ASP A 517 6.24 -15.41 -18.39
CA ASP A 517 5.17 -16.30 -17.97
C ASP A 517 5.73 -17.26 -16.91
N LEU A 518 4.82 -17.87 -16.16
CA LEU A 518 5.16 -18.81 -15.09
C LEU A 518 4.36 -20.09 -15.31
N THR A 519 5.07 -21.21 -15.34
CA THR A 519 4.47 -22.55 -15.40
C THR A 519 4.77 -23.29 -14.12
N THR A 520 3.84 -24.14 -13.69
CA THR A 520 3.95 -24.91 -12.45
C THR A 520 4.11 -26.39 -12.79
N LEU A 521 5.19 -27.00 -12.29
CA LEU A 521 5.44 -28.43 -12.34
C LEU A 521 5.15 -29.04 -10.97
N LYS A 522 4.47 -30.20 -10.94
CA LYS A 522 4.39 -31.02 -9.72
C LYS A 522 5.59 -31.96 -9.69
N VAL A 523 6.38 -31.87 -8.62
CA VAL A 523 7.66 -32.57 -8.51
C VAL A 523 7.74 -33.29 -7.16
N SER A 524 8.27 -34.51 -7.13
CA SER A 524 8.49 -35.21 -5.86
C SER A 524 9.55 -34.49 -5.00
N PRO A 525 9.42 -34.48 -3.66
CA PRO A 525 10.40 -33.85 -2.78
C PRO A 525 11.76 -34.57 -2.82
N HIS A 526 12.86 -33.84 -3.05
CA HIS A 526 14.22 -34.36 -2.98
C HIS A 526 15.25 -33.22 -2.79
N ALA A 527 16.23 -33.41 -1.91
CA ALA A 527 17.25 -32.40 -1.60
C ALA A 527 18.18 -32.03 -2.78
N LYS A 528 18.23 -32.89 -3.80
CA LYS A 528 19.07 -32.74 -5.00
C LYS A 528 18.27 -33.12 -6.24
N CYS A 529 17.23 -32.36 -6.55
CA CYS A 529 16.39 -32.58 -7.73
C CYS A 529 17.06 -31.92 -8.95
N THR A 530 17.23 -32.69 -10.02
CA THR A 530 17.76 -32.18 -11.29
C THR A 530 16.65 -32.21 -12.34
N LEU A 531 16.29 -31.04 -12.85
CA LEU A 531 15.41 -30.88 -14.01
C LEU A 531 16.25 -30.80 -15.27
N HIS A 532 15.78 -31.41 -16.36
CA HIS A 532 16.38 -31.33 -17.67
C HIS A 532 15.48 -30.53 -18.60
N VAL A 533 16.06 -29.59 -19.33
CA VAL A 533 15.38 -28.68 -20.26
C VAL A 533 15.97 -28.90 -21.64
N THR A 534 15.13 -29.26 -22.60
CA THR A 534 15.55 -29.51 -24.00
C THR A 534 14.78 -28.61 -24.94
N LEU A 535 15.49 -27.80 -25.74
CA LEU A 535 14.88 -27.00 -26.81
C LEU A 535 14.47 -27.93 -27.96
N LEU A 536 13.18 -27.93 -28.30
CA LEU A 536 12.59 -28.84 -29.26
C LEU A 536 12.71 -28.30 -30.70
N LYS A 537 12.70 -29.23 -31.67
CA LYS A 537 12.63 -28.91 -33.10
C LYS A 537 11.24 -28.40 -33.52
N PRO A 538 10.12 -28.94 -33.01
CA PRO A 538 8.82 -28.30 -33.18
C PRO A 538 8.79 -26.87 -32.62
N THR A 539 8.09 -25.98 -33.32
CA THR A 539 7.75 -24.63 -32.88
C THR A 539 6.36 -24.27 -33.40
N SER A 540 5.60 -23.49 -32.63
CA SER A 540 4.34 -22.90 -33.08
C SER A 540 4.53 -21.45 -33.60
N SER A 541 5.79 -20.99 -33.69
CA SER A 541 6.20 -19.70 -34.22
C SER A 541 7.20 -19.86 -35.37
N SER A 542 7.84 -18.76 -35.81
CA SER A 542 8.85 -18.76 -36.88
C SER A 542 10.29 -19.04 -36.43
N GLY A 543 10.53 -19.25 -35.13
CA GLY A 543 11.88 -19.41 -34.58
C GLY A 543 11.96 -20.35 -33.37
N HIS A 544 13.15 -20.40 -32.76
CA HIS A 544 13.47 -21.30 -31.64
C HIS A 544 14.02 -20.58 -30.41
N LEU A 545 13.79 -19.26 -30.28
CA LEU A 545 14.21 -18.56 -29.07
C LEU A 545 13.46 -19.12 -27.86
N PHE A 546 14.19 -19.59 -26.86
CA PHE A 546 13.64 -19.97 -25.56
C PHE A 546 14.53 -19.41 -24.46
N SER A 547 13.95 -18.88 -23.39
CA SER A 547 14.69 -18.24 -22.30
C SER A 547 14.02 -18.50 -20.96
N LEU A 548 14.76 -19.07 -20.01
CA LEU A 548 14.38 -19.22 -18.60
C LEU A 548 15.05 -18.13 -17.76
N SER A 549 14.32 -17.53 -16.83
CA SER A 549 14.83 -16.43 -15.98
C SER A 549 14.72 -16.70 -14.48
N GLY A 550 14.12 -17.82 -14.09
CA GLY A 550 13.98 -18.17 -12.68
C GLY A 550 13.38 -19.54 -12.44
N VAL A 551 13.64 -20.07 -11.26
CA VAL A 551 12.95 -21.24 -10.71
C VAL A 551 12.60 -20.99 -9.25
N VAL A 552 11.38 -21.35 -8.86
CA VAL A 552 10.88 -21.18 -7.50
C VAL A 552 10.26 -22.49 -7.02
N VAL A 553 10.70 -22.98 -5.86
CA VAL A 553 10.13 -24.14 -5.18
C VAL A 553 9.20 -23.65 -4.08
N SER A 554 7.96 -24.13 -4.07
CA SER A 554 6.93 -23.68 -3.14
C SER A 554 6.01 -24.83 -2.69
N SER A 555 5.31 -24.60 -1.58
CA SER A 555 4.25 -25.46 -1.04
C SER A 555 2.87 -25.19 -1.64
N VAL A 556 2.70 -24.08 -2.35
CA VAL A 556 1.40 -23.57 -2.82
C VAL A 556 1.50 -23.13 -4.28
N ASP A 557 0.37 -23.11 -4.97
CA ASP A 557 0.36 -22.69 -6.38
C ASP A 557 0.58 -21.18 -6.49
N ALA A 558 1.83 -20.81 -6.76
CA ALA A 558 2.20 -19.46 -7.12
C ALA A 558 1.80 -19.19 -8.56
N LYS A 559 0.58 -18.68 -8.76
CA LYS A 559 0.16 -18.15 -10.06
C LYS A 559 0.88 -16.82 -10.33
N MET A 560 1.04 -16.47 -11.59
CA MET A 560 1.46 -15.13 -11.98
C MET A 560 0.48 -14.62 -13.03
N GLU A 561 -0.03 -13.39 -12.86
CA GLU A 561 -0.72 -12.74 -13.96
C GLU A 561 0.34 -12.35 -15.00
N ARG A 562 0.16 -12.76 -16.25
CA ARG A 562 1.21 -12.62 -17.27
C ARG A 562 1.72 -11.17 -17.33
N GLY A 563 3.01 -10.95 -17.07
CA GLY A 563 3.56 -9.60 -16.98
C GLY A 563 5.09 -9.50 -16.93
N LYS A 564 5.59 -8.27 -16.78
CA LYS A 564 7.02 -7.96 -16.83
C LYS A 564 7.65 -8.17 -15.45
N ILE A 565 8.09 -9.38 -15.13
CA ILE A 565 8.91 -9.60 -13.93
C ILE A 565 10.22 -8.82 -14.07
N GLY A 566 10.60 -8.12 -13.01
CA GLY A 566 11.93 -7.52 -12.88
C GLY A 566 11.96 -6.04 -13.24
N GLN A 567 11.61 -5.20 -12.28
CA GLN A 567 12.05 -3.81 -12.27
C GLN A 567 12.40 -3.40 -10.82
N TRP A 568 13.68 -3.09 -10.58
CA TRP A 568 14.33 -2.32 -9.49
C TRP A 568 14.13 -2.66 -8.00
N GLU A 569 15.27 -2.84 -7.30
CA GLU A 569 15.46 -2.36 -5.93
C GLU A 569 15.60 -0.83 -5.94
N TYR A 570 14.93 -0.17 -4.99
CA TYR A 570 15.06 1.27 -4.79
C TYR A 570 16.43 1.60 -4.18
N ASP A 571 17.38 2.05 -5.00
CA ASP A 571 18.60 2.68 -4.49
C ASP A 571 18.27 4.10 -3.99
N LYS A 572 18.06 4.20 -2.67
CA LYS A 572 17.84 5.45 -1.93
C LYS A 572 18.89 6.52 -2.29
N GLN A 573 20.11 6.15 -2.63
CA GLN A 573 21.17 7.10 -2.97
C GLN A 573 21.00 7.67 -4.37
N GLU A 574 20.54 6.87 -5.35
CA GLU A 574 20.37 7.35 -6.72
C GLU A 574 19.12 8.23 -6.85
N ALA A 575 18.02 7.86 -6.20
CA ALA A 575 16.81 8.67 -6.17
C ALA A 575 17.03 10.03 -5.47
N LEU A 576 17.83 10.07 -4.40
CA LEU A 576 18.22 11.32 -3.73
C LEU A 576 19.17 12.16 -4.61
N LYS A 577 20.10 11.52 -5.34
CA LYS A 577 20.99 12.20 -6.30
C LYS A 577 20.21 12.80 -7.46
N GLU A 578 19.26 12.06 -8.04
CA GLU A 578 18.40 12.54 -9.12
C GLU A 578 17.45 13.65 -8.64
N ALA A 579 16.87 13.53 -7.44
CA ALA A 579 16.07 14.59 -6.84
C ALA A 579 16.91 15.86 -6.58
N ALA A 580 18.14 15.71 -6.07
CA ALA A 580 19.06 16.83 -5.87
C ALA A 580 19.49 17.48 -7.19
N LYS A 581 19.73 16.68 -8.25
CA LYS A 581 20.08 17.15 -9.59
C LYS A 581 18.93 17.91 -10.24
N LYS A 582 17.70 17.43 -10.11
CA LYS A 582 16.48 18.12 -10.57
C LYS A 582 16.23 19.43 -9.81
N ALA A 583 16.43 19.42 -8.48
CA ALA A 583 16.32 20.64 -7.67
C ALA A 583 17.39 21.68 -8.05
N ALA A 584 18.63 21.25 -8.31
CA ALA A 584 19.71 22.13 -8.77
C ALA A 584 19.43 22.70 -10.18
N ALA A 585 18.90 21.90 -11.09
CA ALA A 585 18.52 22.36 -12.42
C ALA A 585 17.36 23.36 -12.38
N ALA A 586 16.36 23.14 -11.52
CA ALA A 586 15.25 24.07 -11.32
C ALA A 586 15.72 25.41 -10.70
N ALA A 587 16.64 25.36 -9.74
CA ALA A 587 17.24 26.56 -9.16
C ALA A 587 18.08 27.36 -10.18
N ALA A 588 18.82 26.67 -11.06
CA ALA A 588 19.59 27.30 -12.12
C ALA A 588 18.69 27.99 -13.17
N ALA A 589 17.56 27.38 -13.52
CA ALA A 589 16.57 27.95 -14.45
C ALA A 589 15.85 29.18 -13.89
N GLN A 590 15.67 29.26 -12.57
CA GLN A 590 15.09 30.43 -11.89
C GLN A 590 16.11 31.56 -11.67
N GLY A 591 17.40 31.28 -11.69
CA GLY A 591 18.47 32.27 -11.56
C GLY A 591 18.82 33.01 -12.86
N SER A 592 18.40 32.50 -14.03
CA SER A 592 18.76 33.09 -15.33
C SER A 592 17.80 34.18 -15.83
N ASP A 593 16.66 34.41 -15.19
CA ASP A 593 15.63 35.35 -15.67
C ASP A 593 15.48 36.64 -14.83
N GLY A 594 16.36 36.85 -13.85
CA GLY A 594 16.32 38.00 -12.93
C GLY A 594 17.42 39.05 -13.12
N GLY A 595 18.20 38.97 -14.19
CA GLY A 595 19.53 39.58 -14.27
C GLY A 595 19.78 40.63 -15.35
N GLN A 596 18.78 41.29 -15.93
CA GLN A 596 19.02 42.45 -16.81
C GLN A 596 17.93 43.51 -16.71
N GLN A 597 17.95 44.32 -15.65
CA GLN A 597 17.47 45.71 -15.70
C GLN A 597 17.94 46.47 -14.46
N GLN A 598 19.11 47.10 -14.56
CA GLN A 598 19.44 48.41 -13.97
C GLN A 598 20.93 48.68 -14.14
N GLN A 599 21.29 49.54 -15.10
CA GLN A 599 22.33 50.58 -14.98
C GLN A 599 22.49 51.32 -16.32
N GLY A 600 22.50 52.66 -16.26
CA GLY A 600 23.09 53.50 -17.31
C GLY A 600 22.18 54.56 -17.93
N SER A 601 22.00 55.69 -17.24
CA SER A 601 21.58 56.96 -17.86
C SER A 601 22.77 57.68 -18.50
N ALA A 602 22.59 58.34 -19.66
CA ALA A 602 22.89 59.76 -19.91
C ALA A 602 23.26 60.07 -21.39
N ALA A 603 22.68 61.19 -21.88
CA ALA A 603 23.09 62.05 -23.00
C ALA A 603 23.00 61.45 -24.43
N GLU A 604 22.63 62.16 -25.51
CA GLU A 604 22.23 63.55 -25.77
C GLU A 604 21.66 63.57 -27.22
N LYS A 605 20.74 64.51 -27.49
CA LYS A 605 20.51 65.24 -28.77
C LYS A 605 20.10 64.50 -30.07
N GLY A 606 19.00 65.00 -30.65
CA GLY A 606 19.05 65.56 -32.01
C GLY A 606 18.04 65.02 -33.04
N ASN A 607 17.05 65.87 -33.34
CA ASN A 607 16.43 66.16 -34.65
C ASN A 607 15.76 65.09 -35.53
N GLU A 608 14.55 65.48 -35.99
CA GLU A 608 14.01 65.45 -37.38
C GLU A 608 13.95 64.08 -38.10
N ALA A 609 13.05 63.78 -39.03
CA ALA A 609 11.78 64.27 -39.52
C ALA A 609 11.31 63.19 -40.53
N GLU A 610 10.02 63.22 -40.85
CA GLU A 610 9.46 62.85 -42.17
C GLU A 610 9.32 61.39 -42.66
N GLN A 611 8.06 61.16 -43.09
CA GLN A 611 7.61 60.56 -44.36
C GLN A 611 7.73 59.05 -44.55
N SER A 612 6.58 58.35 -44.56
CA SER A 612 5.86 57.90 -45.78
C SER A 612 6.33 56.48 -46.20
N SER A 613 5.58 55.60 -46.82
CA SER A 613 4.26 55.60 -47.46
C SER A 613 3.87 54.14 -47.73
N SER A 614 2.55 53.93 -47.92
CA SER A 614 1.91 53.05 -48.92
C SER A 614 2.40 51.62 -49.19
N GLY A 615 1.44 50.70 -49.20
CA GLY A 615 1.61 49.39 -49.82
C GLY A 615 0.36 48.54 -49.68
N GLU A 616 -0.66 48.90 -50.43
CA GLU A 616 -2.01 48.36 -50.45
C GLU A 616 -2.13 47.05 -51.27
N GLN A 617 -3.31 46.43 -51.21
CA GLN A 617 -3.91 45.44 -52.11
C GLN A 617 -3.57 43.95 -51.92
N GLN A 618 -4.49 43.00 -52.15
CA GLN A 618 -5.97 42.86 -52.21
C GLN A 618 -6.21 41.46 -52.84
N GLY A 619 -7.40 40.90 -52.64
CA GLY A 619 -7.94 39.80 -53.46
C GLY A 619 -7.90 38.46 -52.74
N GLY A 620 -9.00 37.98 -52.14
CA GLY A 620 -10.25 37.58 -52.80
C GLY A 620 -10.19 36.05 -53.02
N GLY A 621 -10.98 35.18 -52.40
CA GLY A 621 -12.40 35.25 -52.08
C GLY A 621 -13.15 34.33 -53.06
N LYS A 622 -13.73 33.21 -52.59
CA LYS A 622 -15.09 32.76 -52.96
C LYS A 622 -15.53 31.44 -52.31
N GLN A 623 -16.80 31.49 -51.92
CA GLN A 623 -17.70 30.45 -51.42
C GLN A 623 -18.19 29.49 -52.52
N ALA A 624 -18.63 28.31 -52.09
CA ALA A 624 -19.95 27.66 -52.35
C ALA A 624 -19.79 26.19 -51.89
N GLY A 625 -20.70 25.49 -51.21
CA GLY A 625 -22.16 25.53 -51.15
C GLY A 625 -22.66 24.10 -51.45
N GLY A 626 -23.50 23.50 -50.61
CA GLY A 626 -24.09 22.19 -50.92
C GLY A 626 -24.80 21.53 -49.75
N SER A 627 -26.10 21.29 -49.90
CA SER A 627 -27.09 20.94 -48.88
C SER A 627 -27.57 19.48 -48.98
N GLY A 628 -28.11 18.95 -47.87
CA GLY A 628 -29.32 18.12 -47.86
C GLY A 628 -29.18 16.60 -47.63
N GLY A 629 -29.95 16.06 -46.66
CA GLY A 629 -30.43 14.65 -46.75
C GLY A 629 -30.66 13.83 -45.46
N ARG A 630 -31.77 14.10 -44.74
CA ARG A 630 -32.75 13.16 -44.10
C ARG A 630 -32.34 11.84 -43.38
N ARG A 631 -32.84 11.78 -42.11
CA ARG A 631 -33.70 10.75 -41.42
C ARG A 631 -33.25 9.28 -41.21
N ARG A 632 -33.23 8.88 -39.92
CA ARG A 632 -34.01 7.84 -39.17
C ARG A 632 -33.14 7.41 -37.97
N GLY A 633 -33.59 7.19 -36.73
CA GLY A 633 -34.91 6.86 -36.21
C GLY A 633 -34.90 5.44 -35.62
N LEU A 634 -34.61 5.34 -34.31
CA LEU A 634 -35.03 4.33 -33.32
C LEU A 634 -35.22 2.87 -33.75
N ARG A 635 -34.44 1.97 -33.13
CA ARG A 635 -34.93 0.88 -32.27
C ARG A 635 -33.82 0.41 -31.33
#